data_AF-A0A7J5Z2V4-F1
#
_entry.id   AF-A0A7J5Z2V4-F1
#
_cell.length_a   1.000
_cell.length_b   1.000
_cell.length_c   1.000
_cell.angle_alpha   90.00
_cell.angle_beta   90.00
_cell.angle_gamma   90.00
#
_symmetry.space_group_name_H-M   'P 1'
#
loop_
_entity.id
_entity.type
_entity.pdbx_description
1 polymer ?
#
loop_
_entity_poly.entity_id
_entity_poly.type
_entity_poly.pdbx_seq_one_letter_code
_entity_poly.pdbx_strand_id
1 'polypeptide(L)'
;MGACLSLVLFLGQPGDMVCRLQLPLTSIFNTVAISIITFISLQILYVTEFPKMAASHLHILRGPGIWLFVLVCFAVQGALCGWFLVEGSTVSEYVANLKIDFVRSFLSCPMSPLIGFALIQGFNGAMALISFMSTFMAAKPLHQYNLARDITFASLIYCVIWVTFIPIYIGLSHKDRSIVHVSFNLASNFGVTMPRGRLATSARSDGSDVDIDGTESEIAKLQRQFRIMEGDRQAYTIQAREQIRKQQQEMENLLKEQEELNRNLGACKSLSRQQQDSEDTQSLRALLEQRDMLEEELLKEKQCQKESLTRFNEQLTKNCHLREELQTLHIERIRFQQLHNRLDKELYDVRKKIGETVNLSTAAYDARVEAQSKMTMMREKAVKDLAQYNAEMKELERVIAHECILKEFMSTKCSERSGQDEGHELGHRQLSELKEQRRMDSGEESLDALDEVFQRIETVTGEDNLDMLVTRFIQVEDQNFALFNFVNEQNNEAEALRDRINQTQEEIEKFGVASLQQEQDHRSLLTDIDEQQKETESQAEDYEKQASIMSKILEQIKTGVNGIFSEMECDGSVIEDMLGSSTGISENNIMSYLGLVEQKTNELLTIQAYLTSKDLEKDYNPKDLATFLLGQNPELLQQSVSIKPELNSVEYDAEESPVTDEEERPLSQGELRRKIIKGVQQKESSARQAATKASKISQQFDGRRRSLEDPLI
;
A
#
# COMPACT_ATOMS: atom_id res chain seq x y z
N MET A 1 -27.43 14.34 -6.28
CA MET A 1 -27.14 14.53 -4.84
C MET A 1 -27.04 13.21 -4.09
N GLY A 2 -28.13 12.54 -3.67
CA GLY A 2 -28.06 11.31 -2.85
C GLY A 2 -27.13 10.21 -3.38
N ALA A 3 -27.27 9.85 -4.66
CA ALA A 3 -26.40 8.84 -5.30
C ALA A 3 -24.93 9.25 -5.46
N CYS A 4 -24.59 10.53 -5.30
CA CYS A 4 -23.20 11.02 -5.27
C CYS A 4 -22.64 10.96 -3.85
N LEU A 5 -23.46 11.25 -2.83
CA LEU A 5 -23.08 11.13 -1.42
C LEU A 5 -22.79 9.67 -1.04
N SER A 6 -23.51 8.70 -1.59
CA SER A 6 -23.19 7.27 -1.39
C SER A 6 -21.84 6.84 -2.00
N LEU A 7 -21.31 7.58 -2.98
CA LEU A 7 -19.97 7.31 -3.52
C LEU A 7 -18.85 7.75 -2.57
N VAL A 8 -19.11 8.70 -1.66
CA VAL A 8 -18.15 9.12 -0.61
C VAL A 8 -17.87 7.98 0.37
N LEU A 9 -18.81 7.04 0.55
CA LEU A 9 -18.61 5.83 1.36
C LEU A 9 -17.55 4.86 0.78
N PHE A 10 -17.04 5.11 -0.43
CA PHE A 10 -15.90 4.39 -1.01
C PHE A 10 -14.54 5.04 -0.67
N LEU A 11 -14.52 6.14 0.09
CA LEU A 11 -13.33 6.87 0.50
C LEU A 11 -13.12 6.75 2.03
N GLY A 12 -11.93 6.31 2.46
CA GLY A 12 -11.54 6.27 3.87
C GLY A 12 -11.33 4.88 4.46
N GLN A 13 -11.10 4.82 5.77
CA GLN A 13 -10.81 3.58 6.50
C GLN A 13 -12.10 2.77 6.73
N PRO A 14 -12.18 1.49 6.31
CA PRO A 14 -13.42 0.73 6.35
C PRO A 14 -13.73 0.21 7.76
N GLY A 15 -14.84 0.68 8.33
CA GLY A 15 -15.55 -0.04 9.39
C GLY A 15 -16.43 -1.15 8.80
N ASP A 16 -16.64 -2.25 9.54
CA ASP A 16 -17.48 -3.39 9.11
C ASP A 16 -18.89 -2.94 8.65
N MET A 17 -19.48 -1.98 9.35
CA MET A 17 -20.77 -1.39 8.97
C MET A 17 -20.73 -0.66 7.62
N VAL A 18 -19.66 0.10 7.33
CA VAL A 18 -19.52 0.84 6.06
C VAL A 18 -19.43 -0.13 4.89
N CYS A 19 -18.58 -1.15 5.02
CA CYS A 19 -18.39 -2.22 4.04
C CYS A 19 -19.71 -2.92 3.65
N ARG A 20 -20.61 -3.15 4.63
CA ARG A 20 -21.93 -3.77 4.40
C ARG A 20 -22.96 -2.82 3.80
N LEU A 21 -22.97 -1.54 4.18
CA LEU A 21 -23.98 -0.56 3.78
C LEU A 21 -23.70 0.13 2.43
N GLN A 22 -22.44 0.14 1.98
CA GLN A 22 -21.95 0.79 0.78
C GLN A 22 -22.68 0.36 -0.52
N LEU A 23 -22.87 -0.94 -0.72
CA LEU A 23 -23.58 -1.49 -1.90
C LEU A 23 -25.11 -1.25 -1.83
N PRO A 24 -25.80 -1.60 -0.73
CA PRO A 24 -27.23 -1.34 -0.56
C PRO A 24 -27.61 0.14 -0.72
N LEU A 25 -26.88 1.05 -0.07
CA LEU A 25 -27.20 2.49 -0.12
C LEU A 25 -27.09 3.04 -1.54
N THR A 26 -26.00 2.74 -2.25
CA THR A 26 -25.80 3.18 -3.64
C THR A 26 -26.93 2.68 -4.55
N SER A 27 -27.36 1.42 -4.36
CA SER A 27 -28.45 0.85 -5.15
C SER A 27 -29.81 1.47 -4.83
N ILE A 28 -30.13 1.70 -3.55
CA ILE A 28 -31.40 2.32 -3.11
C ILE A 28 -31.58 3.73 -3.71
N PHE A 29 -30.55 4.58 -3.69
CA PHE A 29 -30.64 5.92 -4.29
C PHE A 29 -30.91 5.88 -5.80
N ASN A 30 -30.31 4.90 -6.49
CA ASN A 30 -30.50 4.69 -7.91
C ASN A 30 -31.91 4.15 -8.24
N THR A 31 -32.46 3.26 -7.40
CA THR A 31 -33.86 2.79 -7.49
C THR A 31 -34.87 3.94 -7.43
N VAL A 32 -34.66 4.92 -6.54
CA VAL A 32 -35.54 6.10 -6.43
C VAL A 32 -35.51 6.92 -7.73
N ALA A 33 -34.34 7.13 -8.33
CA ALA A 33 -34.24 7.85 -9.60
C ALA A 33 -34.93 7.09 -10.76
N ILE A 34 -34.67 5.79 -10.91
CA ILE A 34 -35.21 4.99 -12.01
C ILE A 34 -36.71 4.76 -11.86
N SER A 35 -37.24 4.60 -10.64
CA SER A 35 -38.69 4.43 -10.43
C SER A 35 -39.48 5.68 -10.82
N ILE A 36 -38.97 6.89 -10.56
CA ILE A 36 -39.55 8.15 -11.07
C ILE A 36 -39.58 8.16 -12.61
N ILE A 37 -38.46 7.82 -13.26
CA ILE A 37 -38.36 7.76 -14.73
C ILE A 37 -39.30 6.71 -15.32
N THR A 38 -39.40 5.55 -14.68
CA THR A 38 -40.30 4.45 -15.07
C THR A 38 -41.76 4.85 -14.94
N PHE A 39 -42.13 5.55 -13.86
CA PHE A 39 -43.49 6.06 -13.70
C PHE A 39 -43.85 7.09 -14.77
N ILE A 40 -42.97 8.06 -15.05
CA ILE A 40 -43.19 9.05 -16.13
C ILE A 40 -43.29 8.35 -17.50
N SER A 41 -42.48 7.32 -17.74
CA SER A 41 -42.53 6.53 -18.97
C SER A 41 -43.85 5.78 -19.16
N LEU A 42 -44.36 5.16 -18.10
CA LEU A 42 -45.67 4.50 -18.07
C LEU A 42 -46.81 5.52 -18.21
N GLN A 43 -46.68 6.71 -17.61
CA GLN A 43 -47.64 7.81 -17.77
C GLN A 43 -47.70 8.29 -19.23
N ILE A 44 -46.55 8.47 -19.90
CA ILE A 44 -46.49 8.84 -21.32
C ILE A 44 -47.18 7.78 -22.18
N LEU A 45 -46.82 6.49 -22.01
CA LEU A 45 -47.43 5.37 -22.74
C LEU A 45 -48.95 5.32 -22.54
N TYR A 46 -49.42 5.45 -21.29
CA TYR A 46 -50.84 5.41 -20.96
C TYR A 46 -51.63 6.57 -21.58
N VAL A 47 -51.03 7.77 -21.61
CA VAL A 47 -51.65 8.95 -22.24
C VAL A 47 -51.66 8.83 -23.78
N THR A 48 -50.64 8.21 -24.40
CA THR A 48 -50.61 8.02 -25.86
C THR A 48 -51.55 6.92 -26.35
N GLU A 49 -51.63 5.78 -25.66
CA GLU A 49 -52.47 4.64 -26.07
C GLU A 49 -53.93 4.76 -25.61
N PHE A 50 -54.19 5.35 -24.44
CA PHE A 50 -55.53 5.39 -23.83
C PHE A 50 -56.03 6.82 -23.50
N PRO A 51 -56.00 7.77 -24.46
CA PRO A 51 -56.31 9.18 -24.20
C PRO A 51 -57.73 9.42 -23.65
N LYS A 52 -58.70 8.55 -24.02
CA LYS A 52 -60.10 8.65 -23.54
C LYS A 52 -60.27 8.28 -22.06
N MET A 53 -59.45 7.36 -21.54
CA MET A 53 -59.51 6.94 -20.13
C MET A 53 -58.60 7.81 -19.26
N ALA A 54 -57.50 8.30 -19.82
CA ALA A 54 -56.53 9.14 -19.14
C ALA A 54 -57.14 10.42 -18.52
N ALA A 55 -58.11 11.04 -19.19
CA ALA A 55 -58.75 12.28 -18.72
C ALA A 55 -59.38 12.18 -17.32
N SER A 56 -59.97 11.03 -16.96
CA SER A 56 -60.59 10.80 -15.65
C SER A 56 -59.54 10.53 -14.56
N HIS A 57 -58.49 9.79 -14.88
CA HIS A 57 -57.45 9.39 -13.91
C HIS A 57 -56.27 10.38 -13.81
N LEU A 58 -56.20 11.41 -14.66
CA LEU A 58 -55.05 12.31 -14.78
C LEU A 58 -54.66 12.97 -13.44
N HIS A 59 -55.64 13.37 -12.63
CA HIS A 59 -55.41 14.02 -11.33
C HIS A 59 -54.81 13.06 -10.28
N ILE A 60 -55.18 11.77 -10.34
CA ILE A 60 -54.64 10.73 -9.46
C ILE A 60 -53.24 10.33 -9.94
N LEU A 61 -53.07 10.17 -11.26
CA LEU A 61 -51.83 9.75 -11.90
C LEU A 61 -50.71 10.80 -11.79
N ARG A 62 -51.05 12.10 -11.81
CA ARG A 62 -50.08 13.21 -11.69
C ARG A 62 -49.73 13.58 -10.24
N GLY A 63 -50.50 13.08 -9.26
CA GLY A 63 -50.33 13.38 -7.83
C GLY A 63 -49.95 12.15 -6.99
N PRO A 64 -50.89 11.50 -6.30
CA PRO A 64 -50.58 10.38 -5.40
C PRO A 64 -50.00 9.14 -6.10
N GLY A 65 -50.27 8.93 -7.40
CA GLY A 65 -49.81 7.76 -8.16
C GLY A 65 -48.29 7.61 -8.20
N ILE A 66 -47.54 8.70 -8.43
CA ILE A 66 -46.07 8.64 -8.52
C ILE A 66 -45.44 8.27 -7.17
N TRP A 67 -45.95 8.86 -6.08
CA TRP A 67 -45.47 8.59 -4.72
C TRP A 67 -45.74 7.14 -4.30
N LEU A 68 -46.92 6.60 -4.62
CA LEU A 68 -47.25 5.20 -4.32
C LEU A 68 -46.36 4.24 -5.10
N PHE A 69 -46.14 4.49 -6.40
CA PHE A 69 -45.25 3.66 -7.22
C PHE A 69 -43.79 3.67 -6.72
N VAL A 70 -43.24 4.86 -6.45
CA VAL A 70 -41.88 5.01 -5.90
C VAL A 70 -41.76 4.33 -4.54
N LEU A 71 -42.77 4.45 -3.66
CA LEU A 71 -42.80 3.77 -2.36
C LEU A 71 -42.77 2.24 -2.50
N VAL A 72 -43.53 1.67 -3.45
CA VAL A 72 -43.53 0.22 -3.72
C VAL A 72 -42.17 -0.23 -4.25
N CYS A 73 -41.58 0.49 -5.22
CA CYS A 73 -40.25 0.18 -5.74
C CYS A 73 -39.17 0.27 -4.65
N PHE A 74 -39.25 1.28 -3.78
CA PHE A 74 -38.35 1.44 -2.63
C PHE A 74 -38.51 0.30 -1.62
N ALA A 75 -39.74 -0.12 -1.30
CA ALA A 75 -40.00 -1.24 -0.39
C ALA A 75 -39.47 -2.58 -0.95
N VAL A 76 -39.64 -2.84 -2.25
CA VAL A 76 -39.07 -4.02 -2.92
C VAL A 76 -37.55 -4.00 -2.86
N GLN A 77 -36.91 -2.87 -3.17
CA GLN A 77 -35.46 -2.77 -3.09
C GLN A 77 -34.94 -2.85 -1.65
N GLY A 78 -35.66 -2.29 -0.68
CA GLY A 78 -35.37 -2.42 0.75
C GLY A 78 -35.42 -3.88 1.21
N ALA A 79 -36.38 -4.67 0.73
CA ALA A 79 -36.45 -6.11 0.99
C ALA A 79 -35.28 -6.89 0.35
N LEU A 80 -34.92 -6.59 -0.90
CA LEU A 80 -33.76 -7.20 -1.57
C LEU A 80 -32.43 -6.86 -0.87
N CYS A 81 -32.27 -5.60 -0.44
CA CYS A 81 -31.12 -5.14 0.34
C CYS A 81 -31.09 -5.78 1.74
N GLY A 82 -32.23 -5.91 2.41
CA GLY A 82 -32.34 -6.60 3.70
C GLY A 82 -31.98 -8.08 3.59
N TRP A 83 -32.44 -8.78 2.54
CA TRP A 83 -32.07 -10.16 2.27
C TRP A 83 -30.55 -10.31 2.04
N PHE A 84 -29.96 -9.44 1.23
CA PHE A 84 -28.51 -9.41 0.99
C PHE A 84 -27.69 -9.17 2.26
N LEU A 85 -28.16 -8.31 3.18
CA LEU A 85 -27.51 -8.06 4.46
C LEU A 85 -27.62 -9.23 5.46
N VAL A 86 -28.67 -10.06 5.35
CA VAL A 86 -28.86 -11.25 6.20
C VAL A 86 -28.06 -12.44 5.68
N GLU A 87 -27.97 -12.62 4.37
CA GLU A 87 -27.26 -13.76 3.74
C GLU A 87 -25.75 -13.49 3.55
N GLY A 88 -25.31 -12.23 3.70
CA GLY A 88 -23.90 -11.86 3.79
C GLY A 88 -23.25 -12.37 5.07
N SER A 89 -22.53 -13.49 4.99
CA SER A 89 -21.78 -14.05 6.11
C SER A 89 -20.78 -13.05 6.71
N THR A 90 -20.65 -13.04 8.03
CA THR A 90 -19.79 -12.10 8.77
C THR A 90 -18.33 -12.24 8.35
N VAL A 91 -17.77 -11.20 7.70
CA VAL A 91 -16.39 -11.14 7.17
C VAL A 91 -15.33 -10.96 8.29
N SER A 92 -15.62 -11.44 9.50
CA SER A 92 -14.76 -11.34 10.69
C SER A 92 -13.46 -12.14 10.53
N GLU A 93 -13.55 -13.31 9.91
CA GLU A 93 -12.41 -14.24 9.74
C GLU A 93 -11.43 -13.81 8.62
N TYR A 94 -11.90 -13.05 7.63
CA TYR A 94 -11.07 -12.62 6.48
C TYR A 94 -10.27 -11.33 6.78
N VAL A 95 -10.84 -10.41 7.57
CA VAL A 95 -10.17 -9.15 7.95
C VAL A 95 -8.96 -9.40 8.86
N ALA A 96 -8.96 -10.48 9.64
CA ALA A 96 -7.85 -10.86 10.53
C ALA A 96 -6.51 -11.14 9.79
N ASN A 97 -6.54 -11.41 8.48
CA ASN A 97 -5.35 -11.70 7.66
C ASN A 97 -4.95 -10.56 6.70
N LEU A 98 -5.69 -9.45 6.67
CA LEU A 98 -5.39 -8.31 5.80
C LEU A 98 -4.37 -7.37 6.45
N LYS A 99 -3.11 -7.53 6.08
CA LYS A 99 -2.02 -6.63 6.48
C LYS A 99 -2.23 -5.25 5.83
N ILE A 100 -2.25 -4.20 6.66
CA ILE A 100 -2.61 -2.84 6.24
C ILE A 100 -1.36 -2.12 5.75
N ASP A 101 -1.26 -1.93 4.42
CA ASP A 101 -0.38 -0.92 3.82
C ASP A 101 -1.21 0.34 3.53
N PHE A 102 -0.77 1.48 4.06
CA PHE A 102 -1.52 2.74 4.02
C PHE A 102 -1.23 3.52 2.71
N VAL A 103 -2.12 4.48 2.37
CA VAL A 103 -1.96 5.58 1.40
C VAL A 103 -2.37 5.40 -0.09
N ARG A 104 -2.38 4.22 -0.76
CA ARG A 104 -2.55 4.25 -2.26
C ARG A 104 -3.42 3.20 -3.00
N SER A 105 -4.55 2.74 -2.46
CA SER A 105 -5.53 2.00 -3.29
C SER A 105 -6.96 2.11 -2.77
N PHE A 106 -7.94 2.09 -3.68
CA PHE A 106 -9.34 1.81 -3.33
C PHE A 106 -9.41 0.44 -2.65
N LEU A 107 -9.76 0.38 -1.36
CA LEU A 107 -9.85 -0.89 -0.64
C LEU A 107 -11.12 -1.65 -1.09
N SER A 108 -10.91 -2.85 -1.63
CA SER A 108 -11.97 -3.71 -2.16
C SER A 108 -12.52 -4.63 -1.07
N CYS A 109 -13.69 -4.30 -0.51
CA CYS A 109 -14.47 -5.26 0.27
C CYS A 109 -14.84 -6.49 -0.60
N PRO A 110 -14.62 -7.73 -0.13
CA PRO A 110 -14.95 -8.91 -0.89
C PRO A 110 -16.48 -9.07 -1.03
N MET A 111 -16.98 -8.97 -2.26
CA MET A 111 -18.41 -9.14 -2.53
C MET A 111 -18.79 -10.63 -2.52
N SER A 112 -19.42 -11.07 -1.44
CA SER A 112 -20.09 -12.37 -1.33
C SER A 112 -21.45 -12.18 -0.65
N PRO A 113 -22.57 -12.71 -1.19
CA PRO A 113 -22.71 -13.55 -2.39
C PRO A 113 -22.97 -12.75 -3.70
N LEU A 114 -22.40 -13.23 -4.81
CA LEU A 114 -22.60 -12.66 -6.16
C LEU A 114 -24.09 -12.62 -6.59
N ILE A 115 -24.87 -13.61 -6.16
CA ILE A 115 -26.29 -13.77 -6.52
C ILE A 115 -27.13 -12.60 -5.99
N GLY A 116 -26.95 -12.21 -4.72
CA GLY A 116 -27.69 -11.09 -4.13
C GLY A 116 -27.37 -9.76 -4.80
N PHE A 117 -26.09 -9.54 -5.17
CA PHE A 117 -25.69 -8.39 -5.97
C PHE A 117 -26.35 -8.35 -7.36
N ALA A 118 -26.39 -9.50 -8.05
CA ALA A 118 -27.05 -9.61 -9.35
C ALA A 118 -28.57 -9.35 -9.27
N LEU A 119 -29.24 -9.77 -8.19
CA LEU A 119 -30.67 -9.48 -7.95
C LEU A 119 -30.92 -7.99 -7.69
N ILE A 120 -30.13 -7.38 -6.80
CA ILE A 120 -30.23 -5.95 -6.42
C ILE A 120 -30.05 -5.03 -7.64
N GLN A 121 -29.04 -5.27 -8.48
CA GLN A 121 -28.83 -4.44 -9.68
C GLN A 121 -29.72 -4.87 -10.86
N GLY A 122 -30.08 -6.16 -10.93
CA GLY A 122 -31.02 -6.69 -11.93
C GLY A 122 -32.40 -6.04 -11.84
N PHE A 123 -32.91 -5.75 -10.63
CA PHE A 123 -34.17 -5.01 -10.45
C PHE A 123 -34.11 -3.61 -11.08
N ASN A 124 -33.04 -2.85 -10.82
CA ASN A 124 -32.83 -1.53 -11.40
C ASN A 124 -32.69 -1.58 -12.93
N GLY A 125 -31.96 -2.58 -13.46
CA GLY A 125 -31.85 -2.83 -14.90
C GLY A 125 -33.19 -3.16 -15.56
N ALA A 126 -34.02 -3.99 -14.90
CA ALA A 126 -35.35 -4.34 -15.39
C ALA A 126 -36.30 -3.13 -15.42
N MET A 127 -36.31 -2.29 -14.37
CA MET A 127 -37.09 -1.04 -14.38
C MET A 127 -36.64 -0.10 -15.51
N ALA A 128 -35.32 0.07 -15.71
CA ALA A 128 -34.79 0.88 -16.80
C ALA A 128 -35.25 0.34 -18.17
N LEU A 129 -35.22 -0.98 -18.39
CA LEU A 129 -35.70 -1.60 -19.61
C LEU A 129 -37.22 -1.44 -19.82
N ILE A 130 -38.03 -1.53 -18.76
CA ILE A 130 -39.47 -1.23 -18.81
C ILE A 130 -39.70 0.24 -19.20
N SER A 131 -38.93 1.18 -18.64
CA SER A 131 -39.05 2.61 -18.96
C SER A 131 -38.68 2.92 -20.42
N PHE A 132 -37.60 2.32 -20.92
CA PHE A 132 -37.18 2.39 -22.32
C PHE A 132 -38.26 1.82 -23.26
N MET A 133 -38.76 0.61 -23.01
CA MET A 133 -39.79 -0.01 -23.86
C MET A 133 -41.09 0.82 -23.85
N SER A 134 -41.50 1.33 -22.69
CA SER A 134 -42.71 2.15 -22.55
C SER A 134 -42.62 3.45 -23.36
N THR A 135 -41.46 4.12 -23.36
CA THR A 135 -41.29 5.36 -24.13
C THR A 135 -40.97 5.11 -25.61
N PHE A 136 -40.36 3.99 -25.97
CA PHE A 136 -40.17 3.58 -27.36
C PHE A 136 -41.48 3.20 -28.06
N MET A 137 -42.42 2.56 -27.34
CA MET A 137 -43.74 2.19 -27.88
C MET A 137 -44.72 3.37 -27.94
N ALA A 138 -44.47 4.48 -27.24
CA ALA A 138 -45.36 5.64 -27.21
C ALA A 138 -45.39 6.39 -28.56
N ALA A 139 -46.27 5.95 -29.46
CA ALA A 139 -46.37 6.44 -30.83
C ALA A 139 -46.78 7.93 -30.89
N LYS A 140 -45.82 8.80 -31.20
CA LYS A 140 -46.00 10.25 -31.46
C LYS A 140 -46.72 11.01 -30.33
N PRO A 141 -46.05 11.30 -29.20
CA PRO A 141 -46.59 12.18 -28.16
C PRO A 141 -46.80 13.61 -28.68
N LEU A 142 -48.05 13.90 -29.06
CA LEU A 142 -48.52 15.26 -29.29
C LEU A 142 -48.26 16.10 -28.03
N HIS A 143 -47.57 17.23 -28.21
CA HIS A 143 -47.21 18.22 -27.19
C HIS A 143 -46.01 17.93 -26.25
N GLN A 144 -45.55 16.69 -26.05
CA GLN A 144 -44.43 16.38 -25.12
C GLN A 144 -43.23 15.60 -25.71
N TYR A 145 -43.07 15.58 -27.03
CA TYR A 145 -42.00 14.85 -27.75
C TYR A 145 -40.59 14.94 -27.15
N ASN A 146 -40.18 16.10 -26.65
CA ASN A 146 -38.84 16.30 -26.12
C ASN A 146 -38.60 15.52 -24.82
N LEU A 147 -39.56 15.55 -23.90
CA LEU A 147 -39.45 14.86 -22.61
C LEU A 147 -39.39 13.34 -22.81
N ALA A 148 -40.26 12.80 -23.68
CA ALA A 148 -40.24 11.37 -24.01
C ALA A 148 -38.90 10.94 -24.63
N ARG A 149 -38.37 11.74 -25.59
CA ARG A 149 -37.09 11.47 -26.23
C ARG A 149 -35.92 11.51 -25.25
N ASP A 150 -35.86 12.52 -24.39
CA ASP A 150 -34.75 12.67 -23.46
C ASP A 150 -34.78 11.53 -22.39
N ILE A 151 -35.97 11.04 -22.02
CA ILE A 151 -36.17 9.82 -21.22
C ILE A 151 -35.72 8.55 -21.97
N THR A 152 -36.03 8.38 -23.27
CA THR A 152 -35.54 7.22 -24.05
C THR A 152 -34.02 7.15 -24.08
N PHE A 153 -33.33 8.29 -24.18
CA PHE A 153 -31.86 8.32 -24.17
C PHE A 153 -31.29 8.00 -22.79
N ALA A 154 -31.81 8.59 -21.71
CA ALA A 154 -31.35 8.29 -20.35
C ALA A 154 -31.53 6.81 -19.97
N SER A 155 -32.70 6.24 -20.27
CA SER A 155 -33.00 4.82 -20.01
C SER A 155 -32.14 3.87 -20.86
N LEU A 156 -31.92 4.19 -22.14
CA LEU A 156 -31.05 3.40 -23.03
C LEU A 156 -29.58 3.42 -22.58
N ILE A 157 -29.04 4.60 -22.25
CA ILE A 157 -27.66 4.76 -21.76
C ILE A 157 -27.47 3.92 -20.49
N TYR A 158 -28.41 4.01 -19.54
CA TYR A 158 -28.39 3.21 -18.33
C TYR A 158 -28.38 1.70 -18.65
N CYS A 159 -29.24 1.21 -19.55
CA CYS A 159 -29.25 -0.20 -19.95
C CYS A 159 -27.91 -0.66 -20.54
N VAL A 160 -27.28 0.14 -21.40
CA VAL A 160 -25.98 -0.19 -22.01
C VAL A 160 -24.86 -0.25 -20.96
N ILE A 161 -24.83 0.67 -20.00
CA ILE A 161 -23.84 0.69 -18.91
C ILE A 161 -23.95 -0.59 -18.06
N TRP A 162 -25.16 -1.04 -17.71
CA TRP A 162 -25.31 -2.24 -16.88
C TRP A 162 -25.13 -3.57 -17.64
N VAL A 163 -25.47 -3.64 -18.92
CA VAL A 163 -25.16 -4.81 -19.77
C VAL A 163 -23.64 -4.97 -19.98
N THR A 164 -22.90 -3.86 -20.13
CA THR A 164 -21.44 -3.89 -20.27
C THR A 164 -20.71 -4.12 -18.95
N PHE A 165 -21.27 -3.65 -17.83
CA PHE A 165 -20.70 -3.86 -16.48
C PHE A 165 -20.52 -5.35 -16.13
N ILE A 166 -21.52 -6.19 -16.38
CA ILE A 166 -21.53 -7.61 -15.96
C ILE A 166 -20.30 -8.40 -16.45
N PRO A 167 -19.99 -8.47 -17.77
CA PRO A 167 -18.83 -9.21 -18.26
C PRO A 167 -17.49 -8.59 -17.80
N ILE A 168 -17.41 -7.27 -17.70
CA ILE A 168 -16.21 -6.56 -17.23
C ILE A 168 -15.95 -6.89 -15.74
N TYR A 169 -16.99 -6.89 -14.91
CA TYR A 169 -16.91 -7.20 -13.48
C TYR A 169 -16.48 -8.65 -13.21
N ILE A 170 -16.98 -9.61 -14.01
CA ILE A 170 -16.60 -11.03 -13.90
C ILE A 170 -15.15 -11.26 -14.38
N GLY A 171 -14.73 -10.59 -15.46
CA GLY A 171 -13.40 -10.76 -16.06
C GLY A 171 -12.25 -10.14 -15.28
N LEU A 172 -12.52 -9.29 -14.28
CA LEU A 172 -11.48 -8.54 -13.55
C LEU A 172 -11.04 -9.19 -12.24
N SER A 173 -9.76 -8.98 -11.93
CA SER A 173 -9.09 -9.34 -10.68
C SER A 173 -9.74 -8.67 -9.47
N HIS A 174 -9.68 -9.33 -8.31
CA HIS A 174 -10.35 -8.87 -7.08
C HIS A 174 -9.92 -7.46 -6.62
N LYS A 175 -8.71 -7.01 -6.98
CA LYS A 175 -8.19 -5.67 -6.68
C LYS A 175 -8.97 -4.55 -7.38
N ASP A 176 -9.40 -4.78 -8.63
CA ASP A 176 -9.88 -3.73 -9.53
C ASP A 176 -11.43 -3.66 -9.61
N ARG A 177 -12.12 -4.67 -9.06
CA ARG A 177 -13.58 -4.77 -9.03
C ARG A 177 -14.26 -3.58 -8.36
N SER A 178 -13.69 -3.06 -7.27
CA SER A 178 -14.24 -1.87 -6.58
C SER A 178 -14.13 -0.60 -7.45
N ILE A 179 -12.98 -0.40 -8.09
CA ILE A 179 -12.72 0.75 -8.99
C ILE A 179 -13.75 0.74 -10.12
N VAL A 180 -13.94 -0.40 -10.79
CA VAL A 180 -14.93 -0.53 -11.86
C VAL A 180 -16.36 -0.35 -11.36
N HIS A 181 -16.70 -0.86 -10.17
CA HIS A 181 -18.02 -0.61 -9.58
C HIS A 181 -18.27 0.88 -9.34
N VAL A 182 -17.29 1.62 -8.79
CA VAL A 182 -17.38 3.09 -8.62
C VAL A 182 -17.52 3.79 -9.97
N SER A 183 -16.67 3.47 -10.94
CA SER A 183 -16.68 4.10 -12.27
C SER A 183 -18.01 3.89 -13.00
N PHE A 184 -18.59 2.69 -12.95
CA PHE A 184 -19.86 2.40 -13.62
C PHE A 184 -21.09 2.97 -12.89
N ASN A 185 -21.07 3.09 -11.56
CA ASN A 185 -22.11 3.83 -10.82
C ASN A 185 -22.02 5.34 -11.10
N LEU A 186 -20.80 5.90 -11.16
CA LEU A 186 -20.59 7.29 -11.53
C LEU A 186 -21.08 7.57 -12.95
N ALA A 187 -20.72 6.72 -13.93
CA ALA A 187 -21.21 6.81 -15.30
C ALA A 187 -22.74 6.67 -15.40
N SER A 188 -23.35 5.79 -14.61
CA SER A 188 -24.82 5.65 -14.53
C SER A 188 -25.49 6.93 -14.02
N ASN A 189 -24.94 7.52 -12.95
CA ASN A 189 -25.44 8.78 -12.38
C ASN A 189 -25.36 9.93 -13.39
N PHE A 190 -24.28 10.04 -14.16
CA PHE A 190 -24.16 11.03 -15.25
C PHE A 190 -25.11 10.73 -16.43
N GLY A 191 -25.27 9.45 -16.83
CA GLY A 191 -26.18 9.06 -17.91
C GLY A 191 -27.65 9.40 -17.64
N VAL A 192 -28.05 9.42 -16.37
CA VAL A 192 -29.41 9.79 -15.93
C VAL A 192 -29.61 11.32 -15.79
N THR A 193 -28.54 12.12 -15.73
CA THR A 193 -28.59 13.55 -15.34
C THR A 193 -28.23 14.55 -16.45
N MET A 194 -28.17 14.15 -17.72
CA MET A 194 -27.81 15.05 -18.84
C MET A 194 -29.04 15.62 -19.59
N PRO A 195 -29.42 16.90 -19.40
CA PRO A 195 -30.39 17.59 -20.26
C PRO A 195 -29.68 18.27 -21.44
N ARG A 196 -30.16 18.06 -22.67
CA ARG A 196 -29.66 18.81 -23.86
C ARG A 196 -30.38 20.15 -23.99
N GLY A 197 -29.65 21.24 -23.78
CA GLY A 197 -30.09 22.60 -24.06
C GLY A 197 -30.50 22.81 -25.53
N ARG A 198 -31.37 23.79 -25.77
CA ARG A 198 -32.02 24.05 -27.06
C ARG A 198 -32.06 25.56 -27.32
N LEU A 199 -31.78 25.98 -28.55
CA LEU A 199 -31.94 27.36 -28.99
C LEU A 199 -32.74 27.42 -30.29
N ALA A 200 -33.78 28.24 -30.34
CA ALA A 200 -34.47 28.66 -31.57
C ALA A 200 -35.29 29.93 -31.26
N THR A 201 -34.92 31.05 -31.86
CA THR A 201 -35.60 32.35 -31.73
C THR A 201 -36.77 32.49 -32.72
N SER A 202 -37.73 33.35 -32.36
CA SER A 202 -38.88 33.73 -33.18
C SER A 202 -38.72 35.17 -33.66
N ALA A 203 -39.16 35.47 -34.88
CA ALA A 203 -39.26 36.84 -35.37
C ALA A 203 -40.44 36.99 -36.35
N ARG A 204 -41.29 38.01 -36.11
CA ARG A 204 -42.20 38.60 -37.08
C ARG A 204 -42.65 39.98 -36.60
N SER A 205 -42.63 40.98 -37.48
CA SER A 205 -43.39 42.23 -37.34
C SER A 205 -44.00 42.59 -38.70
N ASP A 206 -45.01 43.47 -38.69
CA ASP A 206 -45.80 43.89 -39.85
C ASP A 206 -45.55 45.38 -40.21
N GLY A 207 -46.21 45.92 -41.25
CA GLY A 207 -46.03 47.29 -41.80
C GLY A 207 -46.49 48.47 -40.91
N SER A 208 -46.70 49.71 -41.39
CA SER A 208 -46.78 50.28 -42.77
C SER A 208 -46.84 51.83 -42.74
N ASP A 209 -46.53 52.51 -43.86
CA ASP A 209 -47.12 53.77 -44.43
C ASP A 209 -47.45 55.03 -43.55
N VAL A 210 -47.12 56.30 -43.87
CA VAL A 210 -47.36 57.19 -45.07
C VAL A 210 -48.79 57.83 -45.05
N ASP A 211 -49.05 59.15 -45.18
CA ASP A 211 -48.20 60.30 -45.62
C ASP A 211 -48.66 61.74 -45.14
N ILE A 212 -47.85 62.78 -45.46
CA ILE A 212 -48.12 64.22 -45.80
C ILE A 212 -49.16 65.10 -45.01
N ASP A 213 -48.75 66.34 -44.69
CA ASP A 213 -49.59 67.56 -44.85
C ASP A 213 -48.74 68.76 -45.32
N GLY A 214 -49.34 69.75 -46.01
CA GLY A 214 -48.60 70.86 -46.61
C GLY A 214 -49.40 72.10 -47.02
N THR A 215 -49.23 73.17 -46.24
CA THR A 215 -49.26 74.60 -46.64
C THR A 215 -50.60 75.19 -47.15
N GLU A 216 -50.98 76.42 -46.76
CA GLU A 216 -50.40 77.65 -47.34
C GLU A 216 -50.47 78.90 -46.45
N SER A 217 -49.73 79.92 -46.89
CA SER A 217 -49.61 81.28 -46.35
C SER A 217 -49.91 82.26 -47.51
N GLU A 218 -50.36 83.51 -47.37
CA GLU A 218 -49.93 84.54 -46.43
C GLU A 218 -51.00 85.65 -46.21
N ILE A 219 -51.75 85.59 -45.11
CA ILE A 219 -52.40 86.80 -44.51
C ILE A 219 -51.75 87.07 -43.13
N ALA A 220 -50.43 86.83 -43.05
CA ALA A 220 -49.72 86.67 -41.78
C ALA A 220 -48.59 87.70 -41.54
N LYS A 221 -48.24 88.57 -42.50
CA LYS A 221 -47.02 89.40 -42.42
C LYS A 221 -47.14 90.67 -41.57
N LEU A 222 -48.29 91.37 -41.57
CA LEU A 222 -48.49 92.57 -40.73
C LEU A 222 -49.08 92.25 -39.34
N GLN A 223 -49.83 91.15 -39.21
CA GLN A 223 -50.22 90.60 -37.91
C GLN A 223 -49.07 89.84 -37.21
N ARG A 224 -47.94 89.62 -37.90
CA ARG A 224 -46.73 88.98 -37.35
C ARG A 224 -46.03 89.87 -36.32
N GLN A 225 -45.67 91.11 -36.63
CA GLN A 225 -44.78 91.88 -35.75
C GLN A 225 -45.36 92.23 -34.37
N PHE A 226 -46.65 92.60 -34.29
CA PHE A 226 -47.29 92.84 -32.99
C PHE A 226 -47.48 91.54 -32.19
N ARG A 227 -47.80 90.43 -32.88
CA ARG A 227 -47.89 89.08 -32.28
C ARG A 227 -46.52 88.52 -31.88
N ILE A 228 -45.43 88.90 -32.54
CA ILE A 228 -44.06 88.55 -32.14
C ILE A 228 -43.71 89.27 -30.84
N MET A 229 -43.85 90.60 -30.76
CA MET A 229 -43.52 91.33 -29.53
C MET A 229 -44.37 90.90 -28.32
N GLU A 230 -45.67 90.67 -28.52
CA GLU A 230 -46.56 90.19 -27.47
C GLU A 230 -46.36 88.69 -27.18
N GLY A 231 -45.99 87.90 -28.19
CA GLY A 231 -45.61 86.49 -28.08
C GLY A 231 -44.28 86.28 -27.36
N ASP A 232 -43.28 87.13 -27.58
CA ASP A 232 -41.99 87.12 -26.87
C ASP A 232 -42.20 87.49 -25.40
N ARG A 233 -43.00 88.54 -25.11
CA ARG A 233 -43.38 88.88 -23.74
C ARG A 233 -44.11 87.74 -23.04
N GLN A 234 -45.04 87.07 -23.72
CA GLN A 234 -45.72 85.89 -23.19
C GLN A 234 -44.75 84.72 -23.02
N ALA A 235 -43.89 84.43 -23.99
CA ALA A 235 -42.88 83.38 -23.95
C ALA A 235 -41.91 83.56 -22.78
N TYR A 236 -41.40 84.78 -22.53
CA TYR A 236 -40.57 85.04 -21.34
C TYR A 236 -41.32 84.81 -20.03
N THR A 237 -42.60 85.22 -19.93
CA THR A 237 -43.39 84.95 -18.71
C THR A 237 -43.77 83.47 -18.55
N ILE A 238 -43.93 82.73 -19.65
CA ILE A 238 -44.17 81.28 -19.65
C ILE A 238 -42.88 80.55 -19.28
N GLN A 239 -41.74 80.90 -19.88
CA GLN A 239 -40.43 80.33 -19.60
C GLN A 239 -40.00 80.56 -18.14
N ALA A 240 -40.21 81.76 -17.60
CA ALA A 240 -39.97 82.04 -16.18
C ALA A 240 -40.88 81.20 -15.26
N ARG A 241 -42.15 81.01 -15.62
CA ARG A 241 -43.07 80.12 -14.88
C ARG A 241 -42.70 78.64 -15.02
N GLU A 242 -42.27 78.19 -16.18
CA GLU A 242 -41.78 76.83 -16.45
C GLU A 242 -40.54 76.53 -15.60
N GLN A 243 -39.62 77.49 -15.50
CA GLN A 243 -38.40 77.36 -14.69
C GLN A 243 -38.71 77.35 -13.19
N ILE A 244 -39.60 78.22 -12.71
CA ILE A 244 -40.10 78.18 -11.33
C ILE A 244 -40.82 76.86 -11.04
N ARG A 245 -41.65 76.35 -11.99
CA ARG A 245 -42.34 75.07 -11.85
C ARG A 245 -41.37 73.89 -11.77
N LYS A 246 -40.29 73.89 -12.56
CA LYS A 246 -39.21 72.90 -12.47
C LYS A 246 -38.51 72.95 -11.12
N GLN A 247 -38.11 74.15 -10.66
CA GLN A 247 -37.47 74.32 -9.35
C GLN A 247 -38.39 73.90 -8.18
N GLN A 248 -39.69 74.15 -8.27
CA GLN A 248 -40.66 73.69 -7.28
C GLN A 248 -40.83 72.16 -7.31
N GLN A 249 -40.88 71.55 -8.50
CA GLN A 249 -40.98 70.09 -8.66
C GLN A 249 -39.72 69.37 -8.15
N GLU A 250 -38.54 69.94 -8.36
CA GLU A 250 -37.26 69.43 -7.89
C GLU A 250 -37.12 69.57 -6.36
N MET A 251 -37.56 70.69 -5.79
CA MET A 251 -37.67 70.88 -4.33
C MET A 251 -38.66 69.90 -3.68
N GLU A 252 -39.78 69.60 -4.35
CA GLU A 252 -40.76 68.61 -3.89
C GLU A 252 -40.20 67.17 -3.95
N ASN A 253 -39.38 66.85 -4.96
CA ASN A 253 -38.69 65.57 -5.05
C ASN A 253 -37.65 65.39 -3.93
N LEU A 254 -36.80 66.39 -3.69
CA LEU A 254 -35.80 66.35 -2.61
C LEU A 254 -36.44 66.24 -1.22
N LEU A 255 -37.61 66.85 -1.00
CA LEU A 255 -38.38 66.67 0.23
C LEU A 255 -38.93 65.25 0.39
N LYS A 256 -39.38 64.60 -0.71
CA LYS A 256 -39.82 63.20 -0.69
C LYS A 256 -38.66 62.26 -0.40
N GLU A 257 -37.49 62.45 -1.02
CA GLU A 257 -36.28 61.67 -0.72
C GLU A 257 -35.85 61.84 0.75
N GLN A 258 -35.90 63.06 1.30
CA GLN A 258 -35.59 63.28 2.72
C GLN A 258 -36.60 62.57 3.64
N GLU A 259 -37.89 62.56 3.29
CA GLU A 259 -38.90 61.84 4.05
C GLU A 259 -38.72 60.32 3.95
N GLU A 260 -38.34 59.81 2.77
CA GLU A 260 -38.03 58.41 2.53
C GLU A 260 -36.76 57.94 3.25
N LEU A 261 -35.67 58.71 3.22
CA LEU A 261 -34.48 58.45 4.04
C LEU A 261 -34.82 58.41 5.53
N ASN A 262 -35.67 59.32 6.02
CA ASN A 262 -36.10 59.31 7.42
C ASN A 262 -36.99 58.11 7.76
N ARG A 263 -37.88 57.66 6.84
CA ARG A 263 -38.65 56.42 7.01
C ARG A 263 -37.72 55.19 7.03
N ASN A 264 -36.72 55.14 6.17
CA ASN A 264 -35.73 54.06 6.12
C ASN A 264 -34.84 54.04 7.37
N LEU A 265 -34.36 55.21 7.83
CA LEU A 265 -33.63 55.35 9.09
C LEU A 265 -34.51 54.96 10.29
N GLY A 266 -35.79 55.32 10.29
CA GLY A 266 -36.78 54.91 11.29
C GLY A 266 -37.05 53.39 11.27
N ALA A 267 -37.05 52.76 10.09
CA ALA A 267 -37.17 51.31 9.95
C ALA A 267 -35.91 50.58 10.44
N CYS A 268 -34.71 51.11 10.20
CA CYS A 268 -33.46 50.58 10.76
C CYS A 268 -33.37 50.79 12.29
N LYS A 269 -33.82 51.93 12.81
CA LYS A 269 -33.91 52.22 14.26
C LYS A 269 -35.18 51.67 14.92
N SER A 270 -35.96 50.85 14.22
CA SER A 270 -37.19 50.30 14.78
C SER A 270 -36.84 49.36 15.94
N LEU A 271 -37.51 49.53 17.08
CA LEU A 271 -37.20 48.78 18.31
C LEU A 271 -37.19 47.26 18.06
N SER A 272 -38.07 46.77 17.18
CA SER A 272 -38.16 45.36 16.80
C SER A 272 -36.93 44.83 16.08
N ARG A 273 -36.27 45.62 15.21
CA ARG A 273 -35.00 45.18 14.58
C ARG A 273 -33.84 45.22 15.57
N GLN A 274 -33.77 46.25 16.41
CA GLN A 274 -32.74 46.31 17.45
C GLN A 274 -32.90 45.20 18.51
N GLN A 275 -34.13 44.75 18.78
CA GLN A 275 -34.39 43.55 19.57
C GLN A 275 -33.98 42.28 18.82
N GLN A 276 -34.30 42.14 17.52
CA GLN A 276 -33.86 40.99 16.72
C GLN A 276 -32.33 40.87 16.66
N ASP A 277 -31.60 41.95 16.36
CA ASP A 277 -30.14 41.95 16.34
C ASP A 277 -29.55 41.58 17.72
N SER A 278 -30.23 41.95 18.81
CA SER A 278 -29.86 41.57 20.18
C SER A 278 -30.17 40.11 20.51
N GLU A 279 -31.25 39.54 19.97
CA GLU A 279 -31.59 38.12 20.12
C GLU A 279 -30.65 37.25 19.28
N ASP A 280 -30.35 37.66 18.04
CA ASP A 280 -29.43 36.99 17.13
C ASP A 280 -27.99 37.00 17.68
N THR A 281 -27.53 38.11 18.27
CA THR A 281 -26.24 38.14 18.96
C THR A 281 -26.20 37.36 20.28
N GLN A 282 -27.33 37.19 20.98
CA GLN A 282 -27.41 36.28 22.13
C GLN A 282 -27.39 34.82 21.69
N SER A 283 -28.12 34.47 20.62
CA SER A 283 -28.11 33.15 19.99
C SER A 283 -26.71 32.77 19.51
N LEU A 284 -26.01 33.69 18.84
CA LEU A 284 -24.63 33.49 18.39
C LEU A 284 -23.66 33.25 19.56
N ARG A 285 -23.81 33.95 20.69
CA ARG A 285 -23.00 33.69 21.90
C ARG A 285 -23.27 32.32 22.48
N ALA A 286 -24.54 31.91 22.58
CA ALA A 286 -24.90 30.57 23.07
C ALA A 286 -24.34 29.45 22.17
N LEU A 287 -24.33 29.65 20.84
CA LEU A 287 -23.72 28.72 19.89
C LEU A 287 -22.19 28.67 20.02
N LEU A 288 -21.53 29.79 20.31
CA LEU A 288 -20.09 29.83 20.58
C LEU A 288 -19.73 29.11 21.89
N GLU A 289 -20.47 29.36 22.98
CA GLU A 289 -20.29 28.62 24.25
C GLU A 289 -20.53 27.11 24.06
N GLN A 290 -21.54 26.71 23.28
CA GLN A 290 -21.79 25.31 22.96
C GLN A 290 -20.66 24.68 22.13
N ARG A 291 -20.10 25.41 21.15
CA ARG A 291 -18.92 24.96 20.40
C ARG A 291 -17.73 24.74 21.34
N ASP A 292 -17.46 25.69 22.23
CA ASP A 292 -16.29 25.64 23.11
C ASP A 292 -16.38 24.46 24.10
N MET A 293 -17.59 24.16 24.61
CA MET A 293 -17.82 22.94 25.39
C MET A 293 -17.58 21.66 24.58
N LEU A 294 -18.05 21.59 23.33
CA LEU A 294 -17.83 20.44 22.45
C LEU A 294 -16.35 20.26 22.08
N GLU A 295 -15.59 21.35 21.92
CA GLU A 295 -14.14 21.30 21.71
C GLU A 295 -13.42 20.76 22.97
N GLU A 296 -13.86 21.13 24.17
CA GLU A 296 -13.32 20.60 25.43
C GLU A 296 -13.64 19.10 25.62
N GLU A 297 -14.86 18.67 25.29
CA GLU A 297 -15.25 17.24 25.30
C GLU A 297 -14.43 16.44 24.28
N LEU A 298 -14.27 16.94 23.05
CA LEU A 298 -13.44 16.32 22.02
C LEU A 298 -11.96 16.21 22.45
N LEU A 299 -11.44 17.20 23.17
CA LEU A 299 -10.09 17.16 23.73
C LEU A 299 -9.96 16.06 24.81
N LYS A 300 -10.93 15.96 25.72
CA LYS A 300 -11.00 14.91 26.75
C LYS A 300 -11.10 13.51 26.14
N GLU A 301 -11.92 13.35 25.09
CA GLU A 301 -12.07 12.06 24.40
C GLU A 301 -10.78 11.66 23.67
N LYS A 302 -10.14 12.60 22.94
CA LYS A 302 -8.82 12.38 22.33
C LYS A 302 -7.75 11.98 23.36
N GLN A 303 -7.76 12.60 24.54
CA GLN A 303 -6.83 12.23 25.61
C GLN A 303 -7.13 10.84 26.19
N CYS A 304 -8.41 10.51 26.44
CA CYS A 304 -8.84 9.18 26.85
C CYS A 304 -8.44 8.10 25.82
N GLN A 305 -8.62 8.38 24.53
CA GLN A 305 -8.20 7.51 23.43
C GLN A 305 -6.68 7.29 23.44
N LYS A 306 -5.89 8.35 23.65
CA LYS A 306 -4.42 8.27 23.77
C LYS A 306 -3.98 7.43 24.97
N GLU A 307 -4.61 7.60 26.13
CA GLU A 307 -4.34 6.80 27.34
C GLU A 307 -4.76 5.32 27.19
N SER A 308 -5.84 5.06 26.45
CA SER A 308 -6.25 3.70 26.09
C SER A 308 -5.23 3.05 25.15
N LEU A 309 -4.74 3.78 24.15
CA LEU A 309 -3.74 3.30 23.20
C LEU A 309 -2.38 3.04 23.86
N THR A 310 -1.91 3.88 24.79
CA THR A 310 -0.67 3.60 25.54
C THR A 310 -0.81 2.34 26.39
N ARG A 311 -1.92 2.17 27.11
CA ARG A 311 -2.20 0.93 27.86
C ARG A 311 -2.25 -0.30 26.96
N PHE A 312 -2.87 -0.20 25.77
CA PHE A 312 -2.89 -1.29 24.79
C PHE A 312 -1.47 -1.66 24.32
N ASN A 313 -0.65 -0.66 23.99
CA ASN A 313 0.74 -0.87 23.59
C ASN A 313 1.58 -1.49 24.73
N GLU A 314 1.39 -1.08 25.98
CA GLU A 314 2.02 -1.76 27.13
C GLU A 314 1.64 -3.24 27.22
N GLN A 315 0.37 -3.59 26.97
CA GLN A 315 -0.08 -4.98 26.96
C GLN A 315 0.49 -5.75 25.78
N LEU A 316 0.65 -5.14 24.61
CA LEU A 316 1.35 -5.76 23.47
C LEU A 316 2.81 -6.06 23.81
N THR A 317 3.54 -5.12 24.42
CA THR A 317 4.94 -5.34 24.85
C THR A 317 5.03 -6.45 25.89
N LYS A 318 4.13 -6.46 26.89
CA LYS A 318 4.03 -7.56 27.88
C LYS A 318 3.74 -8.90 27.19
N ASN A 319 2.85 -8.94 26.20
CA ASN A 319 2.52 -10.16 25.46
C ASN A 319 3.69 -10.63 24.58
N CYS A 320 4.48 -9.71 24.00
CA CYS A 320 5.71 -10.04 23.28
C CYS A 320 6.72 -10.72 24.20
N HIS A 321 6.99 -10.11 25.36
CA HIS A 321 7.93 -10.65 26.33
C HIS A 321 7.50 -12.04 26.87
N LEU A 322 6.21 -12.21 27.17
CA LEU A 322 5.66 -13.53 27.57
C LEU A 322 5.78 -14.59 26.46
N ARG A 323 5.76 -14.22 25.17
CA ARG A 323 6.00 -15.16 24.06
C ARG A 323 7.48 -15.54 23.96
N GLU A 324 8.39 -14.59 24.15
CA GLU A 324 9.84 -14.85 24.18
C GLU A 324 10.22 -15.75 25.36
N GLU A 325 9.65 -15.51 26.55
CA GLU A 325 9.81 -16.36 27.72
C GLU A 325 9.27 -17.78 27.45
N LEU A 326 8.05 -17.89 26.89
CA LEU A 326 7.46 -19.19 26.56
C LEU A 326 8.26 -19.95 25.49
N GLN A 327 8.83 -19.26 24.49
CA GLN A 327 9.75 -19.87 23.52
C GLN A 327 11.04 -20.36 24.19
N THR A 328 11.60 -19.58 25.11
CA THR A 328 12.81 -19.94 25.87
C THR A 328 12.56 -21.20 26.71
N LEU A 329 11.48 -21.21 27.50
CA LEU A 329 11.05 -22.36 28.30
C LEU A 329 10.75 -23.60 27.44
N HIS A 330 10.22 -23.41 26.22
CA HIS A 330 9.99 -24.52 25.29
C HIS A 330 11.30 -25.12 24.78
N ILE A 331 12.29 -24.29 24.42
CA ILE A 331 13.63 -24.73 24.02
C ILE A 331 14.33 -25.46 25.17
N GLU A 332 14.26 -24.93 26.40
CA GLU A 332 14.81 -25.58 27.59
C GLU A 332 14.17 -26.94 27.84
N ARG A 333 12.83 -27.04 27.78
CA ARG A 333 12.11 -28.31 27.90
C ARG A 333 12.55 -29.32 26.83
N ILE A 334 12.74 -28.90 25.59
CA ILE A 334 13.23 -29.78 24.51
C ILE A 334 14.63 -30.30 24.83
N ARG A 335 15.57 -29.44 25.23
CA ARG A 335 16.93 -29.85 25.63
C ARG A 335 16.90 -30.82 26.82
N PHE A 336 16.08 -30.53 27.83
CA PHE A 336 15.95 -31.39 29.01
C PHE A 336 15.37 -32.76 28.65
N GLN A 337 14.37 -32.81 27.76
CA GLN A 337 13.78 -34.06 27.30
C GLN A 337 14.75 -34.86 26.40
N GLN A 338 15.57 -34.20 25.58
CA GLN A 338 16.66 -34.85 24.84
C GLN A 338 17.73 -35.45 25.78
N LEU A 339 18.11 -34.73 26.83
CA LEU A 339 19.04 -35.23 27.85
C LEU A 339 18.44 -36.42 28.62
N HIS A 340 17.18 -36.33 29.04
CA HIS A 340 16.48 -37.41 29.73
C HIS A 340 16.43 -38.69 28.87
N ASN A 341 16.04 -38.58 27.59
CA ASN A 341 16.03 -39.71 26.66
C ASN A 341 17.43 -40.33 26.45
N ARG A 342 18.51 -39.53 26.51
CA ARG A 342 19.89 -40.03 26.44
C ARG A 342 20.25 -40.83 27.70
N LEU A 343 19.95 -40.27 28.88
CA LEU A 343 20.20 -40.93 30.16
C LEU A 343 19.40 -42.23 30.31
N ASP A 344 18.14 -42.26 29.85
CA ASP A 344 17.33 -43.49 29.85
C ASP A 344 17.92 -44.57 28.94
N LYS A 345 18.51 -44.19 27.79
CA LYS A 345 19.23 -45.12 26.92
C LYS A 345 20.49 -45.66 27.58
N GLU A 346 21.29 -44.80 28.21
CA GLU A 346 22.49 -45.21 28.96
C GLU A 346 22.12 -46.14 30.13
N LEU A 347 21.05 -45.85 30.88
CA LEU A 347 20.52 -46.71 31.94
C LEU A 347 20.03 -48.06 31.40
N TYR A 348 19.41 -48.09 30.22
CA TYR A 348 19.02 -49.33 29.56
C TYR A 348 20.25 -50.17 29.17
N ASP A 349 21.26 -49.55 28.55
CA ASP A 349 22.49 -50.22 28.13
C ASP A 349 23.30 -50.74 29.33
N VAL A 350 23.35 -50.00 30.44
CA VAL A 350 23.96 -50.45 31.71
C VAL A 350 23.18 -51.63 32.30
N ARG A 351 21.83 -51.57 32.35
CA ARG A 351 21.00 -52.70 32.82
C ARG A 351 21.19 -53.96 31.96
N LYS A 352 21.31 -53.80 30.64
CA LYS A 352 21.62 -54.89 29.71
C LYS A 352 22.99 -55.52 30.01
N LYS A 353 24.04 -54.71 30.15
CA LYS A 353 25.39 -55.18 30.52
C LYS A 353 25.42 -55.91 31.88
N ILE A 354 24.65 -55.42 32.86
CA ILE A 354 24.49 -56.12 34.15
C ILE A 354 23.85 -57.49 33.94
N GLY A 355 22.78 -57.59 33.15
CA GLY A 355 22.13 -58.86 32.82
C GLY A 355 23.06 -59.84 32.10
N GLU A 356 23.84 -59.36 31.12
CA GLU A 356 24.86 -60.16 30.42
C GLU A 356 25.94 -60.67 31.38
N THR A 357 26.43 -59.81 32.27
CA THR A 357 27.44 -60.16 33.28
C THR A 357 26.92 -61.18 34.30
N VAL A 358 25.65 -61.04 34.73
CA VAL A 358 24.98 -62.01 35.61
C VAL A 358 24.86 -63.37 34.91
N ASN A 359 24.39 -63.41 33.67
CA ASN A 359 24.28 -64.65 32.89
C ASN A 359 25.63 -65.36 32.71
N LEU A 360 26.69 -64.60 32.39
CA LEU A 360 28.05 -65.14 32.27
C LEU A 360 28.56 -65.69 33.61
N SER A 361 28.28 -64.97 34.71
CA SER A 361 28.66 -65.40 36.07
C SER A 361 27.93 -66.68 36.50
N THR A 362 26.64 -66.80 36.19
CA THR A 362 25.85 -68.01 36.44
C THR A 362 26.38 -69.19 35.61
N ALA A 363 26.65 -69.00 34.31
CA ALA A 363 27.21 -70.06 33.47
C ALA A 363 28.59 -70.54 33.96
N ALA A 364 29.46 -69.62 34.40
CA ALA A 364 30.75 -69.97 35.00
C ALA A 364 30.60 -70.70 36.35
N TYR A 365 29.60 -70.33 37.15
CA TYR A 365 29.28 -71.01 38.41
C TYR A 365 28.77 -72.45 38.16
N ASP A 366 27.85 -72.63 37.21
CA ASP A 366 27.31 -73.96 36.86
C ASP A 366 28.41 -74.88 36.31
N ALA A 367 29.27 -74.37 35.42
CA ALA A 367 30.43 -75.10 34.91
C ALA A 367 31.41 -75.50 36.03
N ARG A 368 31.66 -74.62 37.01
CA ARG A 368 32.46 -74.94 38.20
C ARG A 368 31.81 -76.04 39.04
N VAL A 369 30.48 -75.98 39.27
CA VAL A 369 29.75 -77.00 40.05
C VAL A 369 29.79 -78.35 39.34
N GLU A 370 29.62 -78.38 38.02
CA GLU A 370 29.74 -79.61 37.21
C GLU A 370 31.16 -80.20 37.30
N ALA A 371 32.19 -79.36 37.15
CA ALA A 371 33.59 -79.78 37.29
C ALA A 371 33.89 -80.32 38.70
N GLN A 372 33.40 -79.65 39.75
CA GLN A 372 33.55 -80.09 41.14
C GLN A 372 32.86 -81.44 41.38
N SER A 373 31.66 -81.65 40.82
CA SER A 373 30.94 -82.93 40.88
C SER A 373 31.72 -84.06 40.18
N LYS A 374 32.28 -83.80 39.00
CA LYS A 374 33.17 -84.74 38.29
C LYS A 374 34.42 -85.07 39.11
N MET A 375 35.05 -84.07 39.75
CA MET A 375 36.20 -84.29 40.63
C MET A 375 35.85 -85.13 41.86
N THR A 376 34.66 -84.95 42.47
CA THR A 376 34.23 -85.80 43.59
C THR A 376 33.97 -87.24 43.14
N MET A 377 33.31 -87.46 42.01
CA MET A 377 33.10 -88.81 41.44
C MET A 377 34.43 -89.52 41.12
N MET A 378 35.39 -88.80 40.53
CA MET A 378 36.74 -89.34 40.25
C MET A 378 37.52 -89.66 41.53
N ARG A 379 37.43 -88.82 42.57
CA ARG A 379 38.04 -89.09 43.89
C ARG A 379 37.43 -90.32 44.55
N GLU A 380 36.10 -90.44 44.57
CA GLU A 380 35.42 -91.61 45.13
C GLU A 380 35.80 -92.89 44.38
N LYS A 381 35.89 -92.83 43.04
CA LYS A 381 36.36 -93.96 42.24
C LYS A 381 37.80 -94.33 42.61
N ALA A 382 38.73 -93.37 42.64
CA ALA A 382 40.12 -93.64 43.01
C ALA A 382 40.28 -94.25 44.42
N VAL A 383 39.45 -93.83 45.39
CA VAL A 383 39.41 -94.43 46.74
C VAL A 383 38.90 -95.88 46.69
N LYS A 384 37.87 -96.19 45.88
CA LYS A 384 37.37 -97.55 45.68
C LYS A 384 38.40 -98.44 44.98
N ASP A 385 39.01 -97.96 43.90
CA ASP A 385 40.04 -98.68 43.14
C ASP A 385 41.27 -98.97 44.02
N LEU A 386 41.71 -98.01 44.85
CA LEU A 386 42.79 -98.20 45.83
C LEU A 386 42.40 -99.19 46.95
N ALA A 387 41.16 -99.16 47.43
CA ALA A 387 40.67 -100.10 48.43
C ALA A 387 40.61 -101.53 47.87
N GLN A 388 40.21 -101.69 46.60
CA GLN A 388 40.24 -102.97 45.90
C GLN A 388 41.68 -103.48 45.72
N TYR A 389 42.59 -102.65 45.20
CA TYR A 389 44.01 -103.01 45.04
C TYR A 389 44.65 -103.46 46.36
N ASN A 390 44.36 -102.75 47.46
CA ASN A 390 44.84 -103.13 48.80
C ASN A 390 44.22 -104.44 49.32
N ALA A 391 43.02 -104.81 48.88
CA ALA A 391 42.40 -106.09 49.23
C ALA A 391 43.02 -107.24 48.42
N GLU A 392 43.24 -107.04 47.11
CA GLU A 392 43.92 -107.97 46.22
C GLU A 392 45.37 -108.22 46.66
N MET A 393 46.12 -107.17 47.02
CA MET A 393 47.48 -107.26 47.54
C MET A 393 47.54 -108.10 48.82
N LYS A 394 46.62 -107.87 49.77
CA LYS A 394 46.55 -108.66 51.02
C LYS A 394 46.20 -110.12 50.79
N GLU A 395 45.44 -110.44 49.74
CA GLU A 395 45.16 -111.83 49.37
C GLU A 395 46.40 -112.49 48.76
N LEU A 396 47.11 -111.79 47.87
CA LEU A 396 48.40 -112.25 47.34
C LEU A 396 49.44 -112.45 48.46
N GLU A 397 49.54 -111.54 49.42
CA GLU A 397 50.39 -111.68 50.61
C GLU A 397 50.03 -112.93 51.44
N ARG A 398 48.73 -113.25 51.60
CA ARG A 398 48.30 -114.49 52.28
C ARG A 398 48.70 -115.74 51.51
N VAL A 399 48.53 -115.74 50.18
CA VAL A 399 48.92 -116.87 49.33
C VAL A 399 50.44 -117.06 49.40
N ILE A 400 51.23 -116.00 49.27
CA ILE A 400 52.70 -116.04 49.39
C ILE A 400 53.12 -116.49 50.80
N ALA A 401 52.48 -116.00 51.86
CA ALA A 401 52.77 -116.44 53.23
C ALA A 401 52.46 -117.94 53.41
N HIS A 402 51.35 -118.43 52.87
CA HIS A 402 51.01 -119.85 52.86
C HIS A 402 52.01 -120.68 52.06
N GLU A 403 52.42 -120.22 50.87
CA GLU A 403 53.47 -120.88 50.07
C GLU A 403 54.83 -120.87 50.76
N CYS A 404 55.22 -119.77 51.43
CA CYS A 404 56.45 -119.68 52.20
C CYS A 404 56.43 -120.63 53.40
N ILE A 405 55.34 -120.67 54.18
CA ILE A 405 55.18 -121.63 55.29
C ILE A 405 55.19 -123.07 54.77
N LEU A 406 54.52 -123.34 53.64
CA LEU A 406 54.54 -124.66 53.01
C LEU A 406 55.95 -125.03 52.51
N LYS A 407 56.69 -124.08 51.91
CA LYS A 407 58.06 -124.26 51.44
C LYS A 407 59.03 -124.44 52.59
N GLU A 408 58.86 -123.71 53.70
CA GLU A 408 59.65 -123.85 54.92
C GLU A 408 59.34 -125.18 55.63
N PHE A 409 58.08 -125.60 55.66
CA PHE A 409 57.68 -126.94 56.13
C PHE A 409 58.29 -128.05 55.26
N MET A 410 58.19 -127.94 53.94
CA MET A 410 58.79 -128.88 52.99
C MET A 410 60.32 -128.89 53.10
N SER A 411 60.94 -127.72 53.25
CA SER A 411 62.38 -127.56 53.50
C SER A 411 62.77 -128.23 54.81
N THR A 412 62.07 -127.96 55.91
CA THR A 412 62.30 -128.60 57.22
C THR A 412 62.11 -130.12 57.17
N LYS A 413 61.16 -130.61 56.36
CA LYS A 413 60.97 -132.05 56.09
C LYS A 413 62.02 -132.66 55.18
N CYS A 414 62.70 -131.87 54.35
CA CYS A 414 63.82 -132.29 53.50
C CYS A 414 65.20 -132.10 54.16
N SER A 415 65.32 -131.24 55.18
CA SER A 415 66.59 -130.77 55.76
C SER A 415 67.35 -131.80 56.61
N GLU A 416 66.84 -133.03 56.76
CA GLU A 416 67.64 -134.17 57.27
C GLU A 416 68.54 -134.81 56.19
N ARG A 417 68.57 -134.30 54.95
CA ARG A 417 69.56 -134.70 53.93
C ARG A 417 70.06 -133.55 53.07
N SER A 418 71.37 -133.26 53.21
CA SER A 418 72.20 -132.30 52.43
C SER A 418 71.75 -130.82 52.49
N GLY A 419 72.62 -129.82 52.46
CA GLY A 419 74.07 -129.79 52.27
C GLY A 419 74.45 -128.48 51.55
N GLN A 420 75.54 -127.83 51.94
CA GLN A 420 75.99 -126.53 51.38
C GLN A 420 76.17 -126.58 49.85
N ASP A 421 75.88 -125.50 49.10
CA ASP A 421 76.86 -124.41 48.86
C ASP A 421 76.30 -123.21 48.03
N GLU A 422 77.18 -122.25 47.69
CA GLU A 422 76.96 -120.92 47.07
C GLU A 422 76.36 -120.88 45.62
N GLY A 423 76.03 -119.67 45.11
CA GLY A 423 75.79 -119.47 43.66
C GLY A 423 75.23 -118.11 43.20
N HIS A 424 76.09 -117.29 42.58
CA HIS A 424 75.95 -115.89 42.16
C HIS A 424 75.16 -115.63 40.82
N GLU A 425 74.60 -114.41 40.67
CA GLU A 425 74.82 -113.47 39.51
C GLU A 425 73.85 -113.30 38.27
N LEU A 426 74.00 -112.10 37.64
CA LEU A 426 73.62 -111.57 36.29
C LEU A 426 72.17 -111.10 35.98
N GLY A 427 71.96 -109.99 35.22
CA GLY A 427 72.92 -108.97 34.73
C GLY A 427 72.41 -108.03 33.59
N HIS A 428 73.15 -106.92 33.35
CA HIS A 428 73.14 -105.99 32.17
C HIS A 428 71.84 -105.21 31.80
N ARG A 429 71.88 -103.99 31.23
CA ARG A 429 72.72 -103.49 30.11
C ARG A 429 72.83 -101.95 30.05
N GLN A 430 73.90 -101.45 29.41
CA GLN A 430 74.20 -100.02 29.15
C GLN A 430 73.74 -99.55 27.75
N LEU A 431 73.90 -98.23 27.52
CA LEU A 431 74.18 -97.55 26.24
C LEU A 431 72.99 -97.15 25.34
N SER A 432 72.61 -95.87 25.41
CA SER A 432 71.93 -95.14 24.32
C SER A 432 72.20 -93.62 24.36
N GLU A 433 73.44 -93.22 24.67
CA GLU A 433 73.92 -91.84 24.46
C GLU A 433 74.98 -91.86 23.35
N LEU A 434 74.59 -91.36 22.16
CA LEU A 434 75.45 -90.86 21.07
C LEU A 434 74.63 -90.70 19.77
N LYS A 435 73.60 -89.84 19.79
CA LYS A 435 72.85 -89.54 18.55
C LYS A 435 72.17 -88.17 18.42
N GLU A 436 72.63 -87.12 19.10
CA GLU A 436 72.01 -85.79 18.95
C GLU A 436 73.00 -84.60 19.04
N GLN A 437 74.24 -84.76 18.58
CA GLN A 437 75.22 -83.66 18.47
C GLN A 437 75.72 -83.47 17.04
N ARG A 438 74.91 -82.78 16.21
CA ARG A 438 75.37 -82.02 15.02
C ARG A 438 74.39 -80.92 14.58
N ARG A 439 73.80 -80.18 15.54
CA ARG A 439 73.01 -78.95 15.30
C ARG A 439 73.08 -77.97 16.49
N MET A 440 74.29 -77.61 16.93
CA MET A 440 74.52 -76.45 17.81
C MET A 440 75.90 -75.87 17.46
N ASP A 441 75.95 -74.97 16.49
CA ASP A 441 77.17 -74.21 16.15
C ASP A 441 76.86 -72.96 15.29
N SER A 442 75.73 -72.28 15.58
CA SER A 442 75.29 -71.08 14.83
C SER A 442 74.32 -70.20 15.63
N GLY A 443 74.51 -70.08 16.95
CA GLY A 443 73.53 -69.39 17.83
C GLY A 443 74.08 -68.75 19.11
N GLU A 444 75.39 -68.71 19.32
CA GLU A 444 75.96 -68.16 20.57
C GLU A 444 76.24 -66.64 20.53
N GLU A 445 76.35 -66.01 19.35
CA GLU A 445 76.59 -64.55 19.25
C GLU A 445 75.40 -63.66 19.66
N SER A 446 74.26 -64.22 20.08
CA SER A 446 73.06 -63.46 20.46
C SER A 446 72.74 -63.48 21.96
N LEU A 447 73.39 -64.32 22.78
CA LEU A 447 73.07 -64.42 24.21
C LEU A 447 73.73 -63.30 25.02
N ASP A 448 75.05 -63.11 24.89
CA ASP A 448 75.78 -62.04 25.60
C ASP A 448 75.22 -60.63 25.31
N ALA A 449 74.77 -60.38 24.08
CA ALA A 449 74.16 -59.12 23.67
C ALA A 449 72.74 -58.92 24.23
N LEU A 450 72.00 -60.00 24.47
CA LEU A 450 70.70 -59.95 25.14
C LEU A 450 70.87 -59.78 26.65
N ASP A 451 71.88 -60.40 27.27
CA ASP A 451 72.18 -60.24 28.69
C ASP A 451 72.66 -58.81 29.05
N GLU A 452 73.48 -58.15 28.20
CA GLU A 452 73.87 -56.74 28.44
C GLU A 452 72.65 -55.80 28.37
N VAL A 453 71.73 -56.04 27.42
CA VAL A 453 70.48 -55.28 27.31
C VAL A 453 69.53 -55.59 28.47
N PHE A 454 69.46 -56.85 28.90
CA PHE A 454 68.64 -57.28 30.04
C PHE A 454 69.10 -56.60 31.34
N GLN A 455 70.41 -56.61 31.66
CA GLN A 455 70.95 -55.91 32.84
C GLN A 455 70.69 -54.40 32.80
N ARG A 456 70.72 -53.77 31.62
CA ARG A 456 70.35 -52.34 31.48
C ARG A 456 68.87 -52.09 31.74
N ILE A 457 67.97 -53.01 31.38
CA ILE A 457 66.55 -52.86 31.67
C ILE A 457 66.30 -53.14 33.15
N GLU A 458 66.87 -54.22 33.70
CA GLU A 458 66.79 -54.61 35.11
C GLU A 458 67.21 -53.47 36.06
N THR A 459 68.33 -52.78 35.76
CA THR A 459 68.78 -51.61 36.55
C THR A 459 67.87 -50.38 36.45
N VAL A 460 67.00 -50.29 35.45
CA VAL A 460 66.05 -49.18 35.25
C VAL A 460 64.65 -49.52 35.76
N THR A 461 64.22 -50.78 35.66
CA THR A 461 62.86 -51.23 36.07
C THR A 461 62.81 -51.88 37.44
N GLY A 462 63.91 -52.41 37.97
CA GLY A 462 64.01 -52.99 39.32
C GLY A 462 63.13 -54.23 39.55
N GLU A 463 62.98 -55.08 38.53
CA GLU A 463 62.08 -56.25 38.53
C GLU A 463 62.79 -57.49 37.93
N ASP A 464 63.15 -58.44 38.78
CA ASP A 464 64.07 -59.56 38.49
C ASP A 464 63.45 -60.70 37.63
N ASN A 465 62.22 -60.56 37.13
CA ASN A 465 61.47 -61.64 36.49
C ASN A 465 61.07 -61.31 35.04
N LEU A 466 61.73 -61.98 34.09
CA LEU A 466 61.57 -61.81 32.64
C LEU A 466 60.11 -61.86 32.16
N ASP A 467 59.33 -62.86 32.61
CA ASP A 467 57.93 -63.03 32.18
C ASP A 467 57.05 -61.86 32.67
N MET A 468 57.31 -61.34 33.87
CA MET A 468 56.60 -60.16 34.38
C MET A 468 56.98 -58.89 33.61
N LEU A 469 58.26 -58.73 33.28
CA LEU A 469 58.76 -57.58 32.52
C LEU A 469 58.18 -57.55 31.11
N VAL A 470 58.17 -58.68 30.40
CA VAL A 470 57.55 -58.81 29.07
C VAL A 470 56.03 -58.57 29.14
N THR A 471 55.35 -59.15 30.13
CA THR A 471 53.90 -58.92 30.33
C THR A 471 53.59 -57.45 30.61
N ARG A 472 54.38 -56.79 31.44
CA ARG A 472 54.23 -55.35 31.74
C ARG A 472 54.58 -54.49 30.52
N PHE A 473 55.59 -54.86 29.73
CA PHE A 473 55.92 -54.15 28.50
C PHE A 473 54.78 -54.22 27.48
N ILE A 474 54.25 -55.41 27.19
CA ILE A 474 53.10 -55.59 26.29
C ILE A 474 51.88 -54.81 26.81
N GLN A 475 51.60 -54.86 28.12
CA GLN A 475 50.50 -54.10 28.71
C GLN A 475 50.67 -52.58 28.58
N VAL A 476 51.90 -52.06 28.68
CA VAL A 476 52.21 -50.64 28.48
C VAL A 476 52.21 -50.27 26.99
N GLU A 477 52.64 -51.17 26.10
CA GLU A 477 52.56 -51.02 24.64
C GLU A 477 51.11 -50.95 24.16
N ASP A 478 50.24 -51.86 24.61
CA ASP A 478 48.80 -51.84 24.36
C ASP A 478 48.15 -50.54 24.86
N GLN A 479 48.50 -50.09 26.06
CA GLN A 479 48.01 -48.81 26.62
C GLN A 479 48.49 -47.61 25.81
N ASN A 480 49.76 -47.58 25.41
CA ASN A 480 50.33 -46.52 24.59
C ASN A 480 49.74 -46.51 23.17
N PHE A 481 49.46 -47.69 22.59
CA PHE A 481 48.81 -47.81 21.29
C PHE A 481 47.35 -47.37 21.35
N ALA A 482 46.61 -47.73 22.40
CA ALA A 482 45.26 -47.22 22.65
C ALA A 482 45.25 -45.70 22.82
N LEU A 483 46.21 -45.14 23.58
CA LEU A 483 46.35 -43.69 23.76
C LEU A 483 46.74 -42.99 22.46
N PHE A 484 47.63 -43.56 21.65
CA PHE A 484 48.03 -43.02 20.34
C PHE A 484 46.84 -42.98 19.36
N ASN A 485 46.04 -44.04 19.31
CA ASN A 485 44.81 -44.05 18.50
C ASN A 485 43.80 -43.00 18.99
N PHE A 486 43.60 -42.87 20.30
CA PHE A 486 42.75 -41.83 20.88
C PHE A 486 43.25 -40.41 20.55
N VAL A 487 44.56 -40.16 20.64
CA VAL A 487 45.16 -38.86 20.29
C VAL A 487 45.00 -38.56 18.80
N ASN A 488 45.17 -39.55 17.91
CA ASN A 488 44.94 -39.38 16.48
C ASN A 488 43.45 -39.09 16.17
N GLU A 489 42.52 -39.79 16.82
CA GLU A 489 41.09 -39.56 16.63
C GLU A 489 40.67 -38.17 17.15
N GLN A 490 41.16 -37.75 18.32
CA GLN A 490 40.97 -36.39 18.83
C GLN A 490 41.61 -35.32 17.93
N ASN A 491 42.75 -35.59 17.31
CA ASN A 491 43.39 -34.67 16.38
C ASN A 491 42.58 -34.54 15.06
N ASN A 492 42.04 -35.66 14.55
CA ASN A 492 41.13 -35.67 13.40
C ASN A 492 39.81 -34.92 13.71
N GLU A 493 39.23 -35.11 14.90
CA GLU A 493 38.06 -34.34 15.35
C GLU A 493 38.39 -32.84 15.47
N ALA A 494 39.56 -32.47 15.98
CA ALA A 494 40.01 -31.09 16.07
C ALA A 494 40.23 -30.45 14.69
N GLU A 495 40.74 -31.20 13.70
CA GLU A 495 40.88 -30.74 12.31
C GLU A 495 39.52 -30.54 11.64
N ALA A 496 38.61 -31.52 11.76
CA ALA A 496 37.23 -31.39 11.26
C ALA A 496 36.44 -30.24 11.91
N LEU A 497 36.73 -29.90 13.18
CA LEU A 497 36.18 -28.71 13.84
C LEU A 497 36.79 -27.41 13.32
N ARG A 498 38.11 -27.37 13.04
CA ARG A 498 38.76 -26.21 12.41
C ARG A 498 38.18 -25.91 11.03
N ASP A 499 37.98 -26.94 10.20
CA ASP A 499 37.38 -26.77 8.86
C ASP A 499 35.96 -26.20 8.93
N ARG A 500 35.14 -26.66 9.88
CA ARG A 500 33.81 -26.10 10.13
C ARG A 500 33.86 -24.65 10.61
N ILE A 501 34.83 -24.29 11.44
CA ILE A 501 35.04 -22.89 11.88
C ILE A 501 35.43 -22.03 10.68
N ASN A 502 36.37 -22.48 9.85
CA ASN A 502 36.81 -21.78 8.64
C ASN A 502 35.64 -21.56 7.66
N GLN A 503 34.84 -22.60 7.39
CA GLN A 503 33.64 -22.49 6.55
C GLN A 503 32.63 -21.48 7.12
N THR A 504 32.39 -21.53 8.44
CA THR A 504 31.49 -20.58 9.11
C THR A 504 32.01 -19.14 9.01
N GLN A 505 33.33 -18.94 9.11
CA GLN A 505 33.96 -17.63 8.96
C GLN A 505 33.84 -17.09 7.52
N GLU A 506 34.06 -17.93 6.49
CA GLU A 506 33.80 -17.54 5.10
C GLU A 506 32.34 -17.15 4.85
N GLU A 507 31.38 -17.88 5.43
CA GLU A 507 29.96 -17.56 5.31
C GLU A 507 29.64 -16.21 5.98
N ILE A 508 30.18 -15.95 7.19
CA ILE A 508 30.05 -14.65 7.88
C ILE A 508 30.65 -13.51 7.04
N GLU A 509 31.83 -13.69 6.44
CA GLU A 509 32.46 -12.67 5.59
C GLU A 509 31.61 -12.37 4.33
N LYS A 510 31.10 -13.42 3.67
CA LYS A 510 30.18 -13.27 2.52
C LYS A 510 28.90 -12.54 2.89
N PHE A 511 28.30 -12.84 4.04
CA PHE A 511 27.13 -12.11 4.55
C PHE A 511 27.47 -10.65 4.91
N GLY A 512 28.65 -10.38 5.48
CA GLY A 512 29.12 -9.03 5.78
C GLY A 512 29.27 -8.17 4.53
N VAL A 513 29.91 -8.69 3.48
CA VAL A 513 30.07 -7.99 2.20
C VAL A 513 28.70 -7.75 1.52
N ALA A 514 27.81 -8.75 1.52
CA ALA A 514 26.47 -8.60 0.95
C ALA A 514 25.63 -7.55 1.71
N SER A 515 25.71 -7.52 3.05
CA SER A 515 25.04 -6.52 3.88
C SER A 515 25.55 -5.10 3.61
N LEU A 516 26.87 -4.94 3.46
CA LEU A 516 27.49 -3.64 3.17
C LEU A 516 27.07 -3.11 1.79
N GLN A 517 27.02 -3.99 0.78
CA GLN A 517 26.52 -3.64 -0.55
C GLN A 517 25.05 -3.22 -0.50
N GLN A 518 24.20 -3.99 0.18
CA GLN A 518 22.78 -3.68 0.33
C GLN A 518 22.54 -2.34 1.05
N GLU A 519 23.34 -2.03 2.08
CA GLU A 519 23.27 -0.76 2.79
C GLU A 519 23.75 0.42 1.91
N GLN A 520 24.79 0.22 1.10
CA GLN A 520 25.24 1.21 0.11
C GLN A 520 24.17 1.47 -0.97
N ASP A 521 23.58 0.41 -1.53
CA ASP A 521 22.51 0.51 -2.54
C ASP A 521 21.29 1.24 -1.97
N HIS A 522 20.87 0.90 -0.75
CA HIS A 522 19.76 1.57 -0.06
C HIS A 522 20.07 3.05 0.19
N ARG A 523 21.31 3.37 0.58
CA ARG A 523 21.75 4.76 0.79
C ARG A 523 21.75 5.58 -0.50
N SER A 524 22.14 4.99 -1.65
CA SER A 524 22.01 5.68 -2.94
C SER A 524 20.55 5.92 -3.34
N LEU A 525 19.67 4.94 -3.13
CA LEU A 525 18.25 5.12 -3.42
C LEU A 525 17.62 6.22 -2.56
N LEU A 526 18.03 6.35 -1.29
CA LEU A 526 17.58 7.42 -0.41
C LEU A 526 18.07 8.80 -0.86
N THR A 527 19.30 8.93 -1.39
CA THR A 527 19.77 10.22 -1.94
C THR A 527 19.03 10.60 -3.21
N ASP A 528 18.75 9.64 -4.11
CA ASP A 528 18.01 9.90 -5.35
C ASP A 528 16.56 10.34 -5.06
N ILE A 529 15.92 9.77 -4.03
CA ILE A 529 14.57 10.15 -3.59
C ILE A 529 14.56 11.54 -2.93
N ASP A 530 15.56 11.88 -2.11
CA ASP A 530 15.70 13.20 -1.48
C ASP A 530 15.96 14.31 -2.52
N GLU A 531 16.72 14.02 -3.58
CA GLU A 531 16.93 14.93 -4.71
C GLU A 531 15.64 15.15 -5.52
N GLN A 532 14.92 14.07 -5.87
CA GLN A 532 13.62 14.16 -6.55
C GLN A 532 12.57 14.90 -5.70
N GLN A 533 12.59 14.72 -4.37
CA GLN A 533 11.69 15.44 -3.47
C GLN A 533 11.97 16.95 -3.52
N LYS A 534 13.25 17.36 -3.43
CA LYS A 534 13.65 18.78 -3.51
C LYS A 534 13.33 19.42 -4.86
N GLU A 535 13.55 18.70 -5.96
CA GLU A 535 13.18 19.17 -7.29
C GLU A 535 11.65 19.40 -7.39
N THR A 536 10.86 18.45 -6.89
CA THR A 536 9.39 18.55 -6.87
C THR A 536 8.90 19.68 -5.97
N GLU A 537 9.55 19.89 -4.81
CA GLU A 537 9.22 20.96 -3.85
C GLU A 537 9.52 22.34 -4.45
N SER A 538 10.67 22.53 -5.11
CA SER A 538 11.00 23.76 -5.85
C SER A 538 9.99 24.04 -6.97
N GLN A 539 9.60 23.03 -7.75
CA GLN A 539 8.59 23.19 -8.79
C GLN A 539 7.22 23.59 -8.20
N ALA A 540 6.83 23.02 -7.06
CA ALA A 540 5.59 23.36 -6.37
C ALA A 540 5.58 24.82 -5.88
N GLU A 541 6.67 25.29 -5.28
CA GLU A 541 6.82 26.69 -4.88
C GLU A 541 6.69 27.65 -6.08
N ASP A 542 7.27 27.31 -7.23
CA ASP A 542 7.24 28.16 -8.41
C ASP A 542 5.85 28.23 -9.04
N TYR A 543 5.09 27.12 -9.04
CA TYR A 543 3.67 27.14 -9.40
C TYR A 543 2.82 27.95 -8.40
N GLU A 544 3.11 27.90 -7.10
CA GLU A 544 2.41 28.72 -6.10
C GLU A 544 2.70 30.22 -6.28
N LYS A 545 3.96 30.59 -6.56
CA LYS A 545 4.35 31.97 -6.93
C LYS A 545 3.58 32.44 -8.17
N GLN A 546 3.50 31.63 -9.23
CA GLN A 546 2.73 31.94 -10.44
C GLN A 546 1.23 32.10 -10.16
N ALA A 547 0.62 31.21 -9.37
CA ALA A 547 -0.78 31.29 -8.98
C ALA A 547 -1.08 32.56 -8.15
N SER A 548 -0.17 32.93 -7.23
CA SER A 548 -0.27 34.17 -6.45
C SER A 548 -0.23 35.42 -7.33
N ILE A 549 0.63 35.45 -8.35
CA ILE A 549 0.71 36.54 -9.33
C ILE A 549 -0.60 36.62 -10.13
N MET A 550 -1.09 35.49 -10.65
CA MET A 550 -2.34 35.44 -11.43
C MET A 550 -3.55 35.91 -10.61
N SER A 551 -3.66 35.48 -9.35
CA SER A 551 -4.74 35.91 -8.44
C SER A 551 -4.70 37.42 -8.17
N LYS A 552 -3.50 38.01 -7.97
CA LYS A 552 -3.36 39.48 -7.83
C LYS A 552 -3.79 40.24 -9.08
N ILE A 553 -3.45 39.75 -10.27
CA ILE A 553 -3.90 40.33 -11.54
C ILE A 553 -5.42 40.24 -11.66
N LEU A 554 -6.02 39.11 -11.27
CA LEU A 554 -7.46 38.90 -11.34
C LEU A 554 -8.24 39.86 -10.42
N GLU A 555 -7.77 40.08 -9.19
CA GLU A 555 -8.37 41.07 -8.28
C GLU A 555 -8.18 42.52 -8.76
N GLN A 556 -7.06 42.84 -9.44
CA GLN A 556 -6.89 44.14 -10.12
C GLN A 556 -7.88 44.32 -11.28
N ILE A 557 -8.12 43.29 -12.08
CA ILE A 557 -9.13 43.33 -13.17
C ILE A 557 -10.54 43.49 -12.56
N LYS A 558 -10.88 42.70 -11.54
CA LYS A 558 -12.17 42.75 -10.85
C LYS A 558 -12.45 44.13 -10.24
N THR A 559 -11.47 44.74 -9.59
CA THR A 559 -11.60 46.11 -9.03
C THR A 559 -11.69 47.17 -10.15
N GLY A 560 -10.91 47.04 -11.23
CA GLY A 560 -10.99 47.93 -12.39
C GLY A 560 -12.34 47.88 -13.11
N VAL A 561 -12.86 46.67 -13.38
CA VAL A 561 -14.18 46.47 -14.00
C VAL A 561 -15.29 47.03 -13.10
N ASN A 562 -15.20 46.84 -11.78
CA ASN A 562 -16.17 47.41 -10.84
C ASN A 562 -16.14 48.96 -10.84
N GLY A 563 -14.95 49.56 -10.97
CA GLY A 563 -14.79 51.01 -11.14
C GLY A 563 -15.52 51.52 -12.38
N ILE A 564 -15.21 50.96 -13.56
CA ILE A 564 -15.85 51.34 -14.83
C ILE A 564 -17.37 51.13 -14.78
N PHE A 565 -17.83 50.02 -14.22
CA PHE A 565 -19.25 49.71 -14.07
C PHE A 565 -19.98 50.77 -13.22
N SER A 566 -19.34 51.27 -12.16
CA SER A 566 -19.88 52.34 -11.32
C SER A 566 -19.82 53.73 -11.96
N GLU A 567 -18.78 54.05 -12.72
CA GLU A 567 -18.59 55.36 -13.37
C GLU A 567 -19.48 55.54 -14.60
N MET A 568 -19.85 54.44 -15.27
CA MET A 568 -20.77 54.44 -16.41
C MET A 568 -22.26 54.26 -16.03
N GLU A 569 -22.60 54.26 -14.74
CA GLU A 569 -23.96 54.02 -14.22
C GLU A 569 -24.66 52.80 -14.86
N CYS A 570 -23.92 51.69 -14.99
CA CYS A 570 -24.43 50.47 -15.63
C CYS A 570 -25.50 49.78 -14.76
N ASP A 571 -26.60 49.35 -15.37
CA ASP A 571 -27.72 48.72 -14.65
C ASP A 571 -27.42 47.23 -14.37
N GLY A 572 -27.05 46.93 -13.11
CA GLY A 572 -26.68 45.59 -12.66
C GLY A 572 -27.85 44.64 -12.36
N SER A 573 -29.08 45.16 -12.30
CA SER A 573 -30.28 44.42 -11.90
C SER A 573 -30.49 43.14 -12.72
N VAL A 574 -30.18 43.18 -14.02
CA VAL A 574 -30.31 42.04 -14.95
C VAL A 574 -29.42 40.85 -14.58
N ILE A 575 -28.25 41.09 -13.96
CA ILE A 575 -27.34 40.02 -13.49
C ILE A 575 -27.74 39.55 -12.08
N GLU A 576 -28.13 40.48 -11.20
CA GLU A 576 -28.57 40.15 -9.84
C GLU A 576 -29.86 39.30 -9.83
N ASP A 577 -30.84 39.63 -10.67
CA ASP A 577 -32.06 38.83 -10.87
C ASP A 577 -31.77 37.42 -11.40
N MET A 578 -30.68 37.24 -12.17
CA MET A 578 -30.28 35.96 -12.74
C MET A 578 -29.49 35.08 -11.76
N LEU A 579 -28.76 35.70 -10.83
CA LEU A 579 -27.93 35.03 -9.82
C LEU A 579 -28.61 34.91 -8.44
N GLY A 580 -29.73 35.60 -8.21
CA GLY A 580 -30.55 35.49 -7.01
C GLY A 580 -29.89 36.02 -5.73
N SER A 581 -28.78 36.76 -5.85
CA SER A 581 -28.09 37.41 -4.75
C SER A 581 -27.20 38.55 -5.27
N SER A 582 -27.07 39.63 -4.48
CA SER A 582 -26.18 40.75 -4.74
C SER A 582 -24.71 40.43 -4.41
N THR A 583 -24.26 39.22 -4.74
CA THR A 583 -22.83 38.89 -4.73
C THR A 583 -22.21 39.56 -5.94
N GLY A 584 -21.33 40.54 -5.68
CA GLY A 584 -20.70 41.36 -6.72
C GLY A 584 -19.77 40.59 -7.66
N ILE A 585 -18.88 41.33 -8.33
CA ILE A 585 -18.04 40.77 -9.39
C ILE A 585 -17.17 39.60 -8.87
N SER A 586 -17.22 38.49 -9.58
CA SER A 586 -16.66 37.17 -9.30
C SER A 586 -16.09 36.59 -10.58
N GLU A 587 -15.11 35.68 -10.48
CA GLU A 587 -14.40 35.09 -11.63
C GLU A 587 -15.36 34.50 -12.68
N ASN A 588 -16.48 33.93 -12.22
CA ASN A 588 -17.49 33.30 -13.08
C ASN A 588 -18.49 34.30 -13.72
N ASN A 589 -18.60 35.52 -13.21
CA ASN A 589 -19.58 36.52 -13.70
C ASN A 589 -18.92 37.76 -14.34
N ILE A 590 -17.60 37.93 -14.24
CA ILE A 590 -16.87 39.11 -14.71
C ILE A 590 -17.05 39.40 -16.22
N MET A 591 -17.16 38.34 -17.03
CA MET A 591 -17.48 38.48 -18.47
C MET A 591 -18.90 39.01 -18.73
N SER A 592 -19.86 38.70 -17.86
CA SER A 592 -21.23 39.22 -17.96
C SER A 592 -21.26 40.72 -17.62
N TYR A 593 -20.52 41.14 -16.59
CA TYR A 593 -20.37 42.57 -16.25
C TYR A 593 -19.66 43.35 -17.37
N LEU A 594 -18.59 42.79 -17.96
CA LEU A 594 -17.92 43.38 -19.12
C LEU A 594 -18.85 43.53 -20.34
N GLY A 595 -19.72 42.54 -20.61
CA GLY A 595 -20.71 42.63 -21.69
C GLY A 595 -21.74 43.75 -21.50
N LEU A 596 -22.15 44.04 -20.27
CA LEU A 596 -23.02 45.19 -19.98
C LEU A 596 -22.30 46.53 -20.19
N VAL A 597 -21.02 46.62 -19.78
CA VAL A 597 -20.17 47.80 -20.04
C VAL A 597 -20.00 48.02 -21.55
N GLU A 598 -19.75 46.95 -22.32
CA GLU A 598 -19.66 47.01 -23.79
C GLU A 598 -20.97 47.53 -24.41
N GLN A 599 -22.12 47.00 -23.99
CA GLN A 599 -23.42 47.47 -24.47
C GLN A 599 -23.62 48.97 -24.18
N LYS A 600 -23.37 49.42 -22.95
CA LYS A 600 -23.53 50.82 -22.55
C LYS A 600 -22.56 51.75 -23.28
N THR A 601 -21.33 51.30 -23.52
CA THR A 601 -20.35 52.04 -24.33
C THR A 601 -20.86 52.23 -25.77
N ASN A 602 -21.39 51.19 -26.40
CA ASN A 602 -21.94 51.26 -27.75
C ASN A 602 -23.19 52.15 -27.85
N GLU A 603 -24.06 52.15 -26.83
CA GLU A 603 -25.20 53.08 -26.72
C GLU A 603 -24.72 54.55 -26.67
N LEU A 604 -23.74 54.87 -25.82
CA LEU A 604 -23.20 56.22 -25.68
C LEU A 604 -22.46 56.70 -26.94
N LEU A 605 -21.65 55.85 -27.58
CA LEU A 605 -20.99 56.14 -28.86
C LEU A 605 -22.01 56.45 -29.96
N THR A 606 -23.15 55.74 -29.98
CA THR A 606 -24.24 55.99 -30.94
C THR A 606 -24.93 57.34 -30.69
N ILE A 607 -25.14 57.71 -29.42
CA ILE A 607 -25.69 59.02 -29.05
C ILE A 607 -24.74 60.14 -29.43
N GLN A 608 -23.43 59.99 -29.17
CA GLN A 608 -22.41 60.98 -29.53
C GLN A 608 -22.26 61.13 -31.05
N ALA A 609 -22.32 60.03 -31.80
CA ALA A 609 -22.37 60.04 -33.27
C ALA A 609 -23.57 60.83 -33.80
N TYR A 610 -24.76 60.62 -33.21
CA TYR A 610 -25.98 61.38 -33.55
C TYR A 610 -25.87 62.88 -33.23
N LEU A 611 -25.36 63.24 -32.05
CA LEU A 611 -25.13 64.64 -31.67
C LEU A 611 -24.12 65.32 -32.61
N THR A 612 -23.01 64.63 -32.94
CA THR A 612 -21.99 65.14 -33.88
C THR A 612 -22.57 65.37 -35.28
N SER A 613 -23.52 64.54 -35.73
CA SER A 613 -24.21 64.73 -37.03
C SER A 613 -25.15 65.95 -37.10
N LYS A 614 -25.47 66.57 -35.94
CA LYS A 614 -26.34 67.76 -35.85
C LYS A 614 -25.58 69.07 -35.65
N ASP A 615 -24.27 69.01 -35.47
CA ASP A 615 -23.43 70.18 -35.21
C ASP A 615 -23.07 70.89 -36.53
N LEU A 616 -23.62 72.08 -36.75
CA LEU A 616 -23.61 72.78 -38.04
C LEU A 616 -22.25 73.44 -38.40
N GLU A 617 -21.27 73.39 -37.49
CA GLU A 617 -19.95 74.02 -37.67
C GLU A 617 -18.82 73.04 -38.08
N LYS A 618 -19.09 71.73 -38.23
CA LYS A 618 -18.09 70.72 -38.63
C LYS A 618 -18.45 70.02 -39.94
N ASP A 619 -17.44 69.80 -40.78
CA ASP A 619 -17.57 69.09 -42.05
C ASP A 619 -17.94 67.61 -41.81
N TYR A 620 -19.10 67.19 -42.32
CA TYR A 620 -19.64 65.85 -42.07
C TYR A 620 -19.05 64.80 -43.02
N ASN A 621 -18.16 63.95 -42.51
CA ASN A 621 -17.55 62.84 -43.26
C ASN A 621 -18.04 61.47 -42.74
N PRO A 622 -18.78 60.68 -43.55
CA PRO A 622 -19.36 59.41 -43.10
C PRO A 622 -18.31 58.32 -42.79
N LYS A 623 -17.07 58.45 -43.27
CA LYS A 623 -15.98 57.51 -42.91
C LYS A 623 -15.52 57.70 -41.47
N ASP A 624 -15.40 58.94 -41.02
CA ASP A 624 -14.88 59.24 -39.68
C ASP A 624 -15.92 58.84 -38.62
N LEU A 625 -17.21 59.01 -38.93
CA LEU A 625 -18.32 58.51 -38.12
C LEU A 625 -18.32 56.97 -37.98
N ALA A 626 -18.10 56.24 -39.09
CA ALA A 626 -18.00 54.78 -39.05
C ALA A 626 -16.78 54.30 -38.24
N THR A 627 -15.67 55.02 -38.33
CA THR A 627 -14.44 54.73 -37.58
C THR A 627 -14.65 54.99 -36.07
N PHE A 628 -15.36 56.06 -35.71
CA PHE A 628 -15.76 56.38 -34.34
C PHE A 628 -16.73 55.36 -33.74
N LEU A 629 -17.75 54.92 -34.50
CA LEU A 629 -18.71 53.88 -34.08
C LEU A 629 -18.08 52.48 -33.92
N LEU A 630 -16.94 52.23 -34.56
CA LEU A 630 -16.11 51.02 -34.36
C LEU A 630 -15.13 51.15 -33.19
N GLY A 631 -15.26 52.19 -32.35
CA GLY A 631 -14.39 52.46 -31.20
C GLY A 631 -12.99 52.97 -31.56
N GLN A 632 -12.70 53.20 -32.85
CA GLN A 632 -11.38 53.61 -33.34
C GLN A 632 -11.28 55.14 -33.42
N ASN A 633 -11.32 55.84 -32.28
CA ASN A 633 -11.07 57.28 -32.26
C ASN A 633 -9.56 57.57 -32.41
N PRO A 634 -9.09 58.29 -33.45
CA PRO A 634 -7.68 58.61 -33.64
C PRO A 634 -7.05 59.39 -32.48
N GLU A 635 -7.82 60.21 -31.76
CA GLU A 635 -7.31 61.02 -30.65
C GLU A 635 -7.09 60.20 -29.37
N LEU A 636 -7.89 59.16 -29.14
CA LEU A 636 -7.75 58.27 -27.97
C LEU A 636 -6.64 57.23 -28.16
N LEU A 637 -6.36 56.81 -29.40
CA LEU A 637 -5.20 55.95 -29.72
C LEU A 637 -3.84 56.64 -29.46
N GLN A 638 -3.83 57.96 -29.27
CA GLN A 638 -2.63 58.72 -28.96
C GLN A 638 -2.38 58.88 -27.44
N GLN A 639 -3.37 58.56 -26.61
CA GLN A 639 -3.26 58.56 -25.15
C GLN A 639 -3.00 57.12 -24.66
N SER A 640 -1.73 56.72 -24.68
CA SER A 640 -1.32 55.44 -24.09
C SER A 640 -1.59 55.46 -22.59
N VAL A 641 -2.69 54.82 -22.17
CA VAL A 641 -2.92 54.49 -20.75
C VAL A 641 -1.88 53.45 -20.36
N SER A 642 -0.71 53.93 -19.93
CA SER A 642 0.36 53.11 -19.39
C SER A 642 -0.06 52.63 -18.00
N ILE A 643 -0.85 51.54 -17.97
CA ILE A 643 -1.02 50.73 -16.76
C ILE A 643 0.34 50.09 -16.48
N LYS A 644 1.21 50.84 -15.79
CA LYS A 644 2.37 50.24 -15.12
C LYS A 644 1.85 49.54 -13.87
N PRO A 645 2.06 48.23 -13.71
CA PRO A 645 2.06 47.64 -12.39
C PRO A 645 3.20 48.29 -11.61
N GLU A 646 2.95 48.77 -10.40
CA GLU A 646 4.02 49.12 -9.47
C GLU A 646 4.72 47.83 -9.01
N LEU A 647 5.73 47.39 -9.77
CA LEU A 647 6.75 46.52 -9.22
C LEU A 647 7.53 47.34 -8.19
N ASN A 648 7.25 47.09 -6.90
CA ASN A 648 8.25 47.29 -5.87
C ASN A 648 9.45 46.39 -6.22
N SER A 649 10.51 47.01 -6.72
CA SER A 649 11.77 46.35 -7.03
C SER A 649 12.45 45.88 -5.74
N VAL A 650 12.23 44.61 -5.40
CA VAL A 650 13.21 43.86 -4.61
C VAL A 650 14.19 43.27 -5.61
N GLU A 651 15.46 43.66 -5.49
CA GLU A 651 16.54 43.19 -6.35
C GLU A 651 16.64 41.67 -6.28
N TYR A 652 16.54 41.02 -7.44
CA TYR A 652 17.06 39.67 -7.65
C TYR A 652 18.31 39.80 -8.52
N ASP A 653 19.46 39.43 -7.97
CA ASP A 653 20.68 39.20 -8.73
C ASP A 653 20.44 38.00 -9.67
N ALA A 654 20.19 38.32 -10.95
CA ALA A 654 20.00 37.33 -12.00
C ALA A 654 21.30 37.17 -12.81
N GLU A 655 22.30 36.47 -12.25
CA GLU A 655 23.24 35.71 -13.08
C GLU A 655 22.57 34.39 -13.54
N GLU A 656 21.53 34.47 -14.37
CA GLU A 656 21.22 33.38 -15.29
C GLU A 656 20.53 33.88 -16.55
N SER A 657 20.89 33.28 -17.68
CA SER A 657 20.53 33.79 -19.02
C SER A 657 19.10 33.39 -19.40
N PRO A 658 18.28 34.27 -20.00
CA PRO A 658 16.92 33.93 -20.38
C PRO A 658 16.92 32.90 -21.51
N VAL A 659 16.40 31.70 -21.22
CA VAL A 659 15.99 30.75 -22.25
C VAL A 659 14.75 31.32 -22.92
N THR A 660 14.90 31.79 -24.16
CA THR A 660 13.84 32.44 -24.93
C THR A 660 12.81 31.44 -25.45
N ASP A 661 11.55 31.78 -25.26
CA ASP A 661 10.35 31.01 -25.59
C ASP A 661 10.03 31.01 -27.12
N GLU A 662 10.92 30.41 -27.92
CA GLU A 662 10.95 30.49 -29.39
C GLU A 662 11.01 29.09 -30.08
N GLU A 663 10.38 28.05 -29.51
CA GLU A 663 10.38 26.69 -30.10
C GLU A 663 9.03 26.22 -30.73
N GLU A 664 8.02 27.08 -30.90
CA GLU A 664 6.80 26.79 -31.70
C GLU A 664 6.76 27.41 -33.12
N ARG A 665 7.94 27.63 -33.75
CA ARG A 665 8.01 28.03 -35.17
C ARG A 665 8.86 27.06 -36.00
N PRO A 666 8.41 26.63 -37.20
CA PRO A 666 9.24 25.80 -38.09
C PRO A 666 10.50 26.56 -38.54
N LEU A 667 11.66 26.04 -38.12
CA LEU A 667 12.99 26.61 -38.35
C LEU A 667 13.34 26.72 -39.85
N SER A 668 13.98 27.82 -40.25
CA SER A 668 14.44 27.97 -41.63
C SER A 668 15.64 27.05 -41.94
N GLN A 669 15.83 26.70 -43.21
CA GLN A 669 16.92 25.82 -43.66
C GLN A 669 18.32 26.35 -43.26
N GLY A 670 18.50 27.67 -43.16
CA GLY A 670 19.75 28.32 -42.74
C GLY A 670 20.00 28.30 -41.24
N GLU A 671 18.96 28.18 -40.41
CA GLU A 671 19.07 28.01 -38.96
C GLU A 671 19.29 26.55 -38.59
N LEU A 672 18.54 25.64 -39.20
CA LEU A 672 18.72 24.20 -39.00
C LEU A 672 20.15 23.76 -39.33
N ARG A 673 20.72 24.25 -40.45
CA ARG A 673 22.11 23.97 -40.82
C ARG A 673 23.13 24.51 -39.79
N ARG A 674 22.84 25.64 -39.13
CA ARG A 674 23.69 26.19 -38.04
C ARG A 674 23.54 25.41 -36.73
N LYS A 675 22.32 24.99 -36.35
CA LYS A 675 22.05 24.15 -35.15
C LYS A 675 22.74 22.79 -35.30
N ILE A 676 22.71 22.18 -36.50
CA ILE A 676 23.43 20.93 -36.83
C ILE A 676 24.96 21.11 -36.76
N ILE A 677 25.54 22.16 -37.37
CA ILE A 677 27.00 22.38 -37.34
C ILE A 677 27.50 22.60 -35.91
N LYS A 678 26.78 23.37 -35.08
CA LYS A 678 27.10 23.51 -33.64
C LYS A 678 27.05 22.15 -32.92
N GLY A 679 26.00 21.36 -33.12
CA GLY A 679 25.87 20.04 -32.50
C GLY A 679 26.98 19.05 -32.88
N VAL A 680 27.45 19.07 -34.14
CA VAL A 680 28.59 18.27 -34.60
C VAL A 680 29.89 18.73 -33.94
N GLN A 681 30.17 20.03 -33.91
CA GLN A 681 31.37 20.58 -33.26
C GLN A 681 31.38 20.30 -31.74
N GLN A 682 30.23 20.37 -31.09
CA GLN A 682 30.10 20.07 -29.66
C GLN A 682 30.36 18.57 -29.40
N LYS A 683 29.80 17.66 -30.21
CA LYS A 683 30.14 16.22 -30.15
C LYS A 683 31.61 15.92 -30.42
N GLU A 684 32.24 16.58 -31.40
CA GLU A 684 33.69 16.44 -31.62
C GLU A 684 34.51 16.89 -30.40
N SER A 685 34.11 18.00 -29.75
CA SER A 685 34.81 18.50 -28.56
C SER A 685 34.71 17.54 -27.37
N SER A 686 33.52 16.98 -27.11
CA SER A 686 33.32 15.95 -26.07
C SER A 686 34.07 14.65 -26.39
N ALA A 687 34.10 14.21 -27.66
CA ALA A 687 34.87 13.04 -28.09
C ALA A 687 36.38 13.24 -27.89
N ARG A 688 36.92 14.43 -28.19
CA ARG A 688 38.33 14.78 -27.93
C ARG A 688 38.64 14.82 -26.43
N GLN A 689 37.74 15.36 -25.59
CA GLN A 689 37.91 15.33 -24.14
C GLN A 689 37.88 13.90 -23.58
N ALA A 690 37.00 13.03 -24.08
CA ALA A 690 36.94 11.62 -23.71
C ALA A 690 38.24 10.87 -24.08
N ALA A 691 38.76 11.07 -25.30
CA ALA A 691 40.04 10.52 -25.74
C ALA A 691 41.22 11.02 -24.87
N THR A 692 41.18 12.29 -24.46
CA THR A 692 42.22 12.88 -23.57
C THR A 692 42.14 12.30 -22.15
N LYS A 693 40.95 12.01 -21.62
CA LYS A 693 40.77 11.29 -20.35
C LYS A 693 41.29 9.86 -20.43
N ALA A 694 40.99 9.12 -21.50
CA ALA A 694 41.47 7.75 -21.70
C ALA A 694 43.01 7.69 -21.76
N SER A 695 43.65 8.63 -22.45
CA SER A 695 45.12 8.73 -22.52
C SER A 695 45.77 8.96 -21.14
N LYS A 696 45.18 9.84 -20.30
CA LYS A 696 45.67 10.07 -18.93
C LYS A 696 45.55 8.83 -18.03
N ILE A 697 44.45 8.07 -18.14
CA ILE A 697 44.25 6.83 -17.37
C ILE A 697 45.29 5.77 -17.76
N SER A 698 45.63 5.67 -19.06
CA SER A 698 46.66 4.76 -19.55
C SER A 698 48.06 5.10 -19.02
N GLN A 699 48.44 6.39 -18.98
CA GLN A 699 49.71 6.83 -18.37
C GLN A 699 49.76 6.58 -16.85
N GLN A 700 48.63 6.72 -16.16
CA GLN A 700 48.55 6.48 -14.71
C GLN A 700 48.67 4.98 -14.35
N PHE A 701 48.22 4.08 -15.23
CA PHE A 701 48.43 2.64 -15.08
C PHE A 701 49.89 2.23 -15.33
N ASP A 702 50.55 2.78 -16.35
CA ASP A 702 51.95 2.45 -16.67
C ASP A 702 52.93 2.93 -15.58
N GLY A 703 52.64 4.09 -14.97
CA GLY A 703 53.39 4.59 -13.81
C GLY A 703 53.26 3.71 -12.56
N ARG A 704 52.12 3.05 -12.36
CA ARG A 704 51.92 2.13 -11.22
C ARG A 704 52.58 0.77 -11.42
N ARG A 705 52.81 0.36 -12.67
CA ARG A 705 53.49 -0.91 -13.00
C ARG A 705 55.00 -0.85 -12.77
N ARG A 706 55.65 0.29 -13.03
CA ARG A 706 57.09 0.51 -12.80
C ARG A 706 57.50 0.76 -11.34
N SER A 707 56.54 0.80 -10.41
CA SER A 707 56.80 1.02 -8.98
C SER A 707 56.76 -0.29 -8.15
N LEU A 708 56.64 -1.43 -8.82
CA LEU A 708 56.53 -2.78 -8.22
C LEU A 708 57.64 -3.73 -8.67
N GLU A 709 58.59 -3.24 -9.48
CA GLU A 709 59.83 -3.93 -9.84
C GLU A 709 61.01 -3.10 -9.32
N ASP A 710 61.87 -3.75 -8.53
CA ASP A 710 63.10 -3.29 -7.86
C ASP A 710 63.01 -2.36 -6.61
N PRO A 711 63.97 -2.47 -5.66
CA PRO A 711 65.14 -3.37 -5.65
C PRO A 711 65.12 -4.45 -4.56
N LEU A 712 65.70 -5.60 -4.90
CA LEU A 712 66.24 -6.59 -3.96
C LEU A 712 67.77 -6.47 -4.01
N ILE A 713 68.35 -5.66 -3.12
CA ILE A 713 69.79 -5.58 -2.77
C ILE A 713 69.90 -5.39 -1.25
#